data_AF-A0A922FVW8-F1
#
_entry.id   AF-A0A922FVW8-F1
#
_cell.length_a   1.000
_cell.length_b   1.000
_cell.length_c   1.000
_cell.angle_alpha   90.00
_cell.angle_beta   90.00
_cell.angle_gamma   90.00
#
_symmetry.space_group_name_H-M   'P 1'
#
loop_
_entity.id
_entity.type
_entity.pdbx_description
1 polymer ?
#
loop_
_entity_poly.entity_id
_entity_poly.type
_entity_poly.pdbx_seq_one_letter_code
_entity_poly.pdbx_strand_id
1 'polypeptide(L)'
;MNSLMDLRVDAAKEIERATLEGKAIKVRATRWLEEVDELHRKMNDQIQEAKSSRCFVSCSTKRYRISRVVAAEHLKEIERLLEVGNSLAGSVTLSYPEFKAVEHIPGPSIQDQTASISEDLASIMTLLSDDKYGIIGIWGMGGIGKTNLVRNLNNELESNSNLPFSCVLWVTVSKNLDIKKVQLRIASRLGLNLEESSGADGMAIQLYQRLKVESFLLILDDVWEKIDLDKLGVPRPSDHEGCKIILTCRSFDVCGVMPTDFEFKMSVLRDEVAWQLFSRYARDVVSLEHIRPLAEAICRECQGLPLAIITMGAAMRGKTKPELWNHALNQLRRSVPCAAGIEELLYNPLKWSYDSLEAEGLIDERENYEDFFSRGITLIENLKDSCLLEDGSWEGTVKMHDVVRDVSIWIASSCSEDGSKSLVRSGNGSKEISATELSNSLKRVSFMNNNLERLLNDSVIQCSEASTLLLQDNPGLDRVPVRFLEGFGALRLLNISGTRIKSLPDSLLQLDDLHALLLSNCKDLEELPPLERFNRLQVLDLSRTGIRELPRGLEQLGNLRHLNLGDTHQLEVVQAGVISKLSSLEVLDLSDNGYIWKVKGAVKEEEACFEELQCLERLHVLSIRLIPRYTPHDTIISWINRLKAFIIVIGWECIPYSLPDIF
;
A
#
# COMPACT_ATOMS: atom_id res chain seq x y z
N MET A 1 -52.09 -12.72 -7.06
CA MET A 1 -51.27 -11.52 -7.33
C MET A 1 -51.06 -10.67 -6.09
N ASN A 2 -52.09 -10.10 -5.46
CA ASN A 2 -51.90 -9.30 -4.24
C ASN A 2 -51.13 -10.06 -3.14
N SER A 3 -51.52 -11.31 -2.84
CA SER A 3 -50.80 -12.16 -1.89
C SER A 3 -49.34 -12.44 -2.26
N LEU A 4 -49.00 -12.45 -3.56
CA LEU A 4 -47.62 -12.64 -4.03
C LEU A 4 -46.80 -11.36 -3.82
N MET A 5 -47.41 -10.19 -4.03
CA MET A 5 -46.79 -8.90 -3.77
C MET A 5 -46.58 -8.65 -2.27
N ASP A 6 -47.53 -9.08 -1.42
CA ASP A 6 -47.39 -9.00 0.04
C ASP A 6 -46.18 -9.84 0.51
N LEU A 7 -46.08 -11.10 0.06
CA LEU A 7 -44.91 -11.96 0.31
C LEU A 7 -43.61 -11.34 -0.21
N ARG A 8 -43.64 -10.68 -1.37
CA ARG A 8 -42.48 -9.99 -1.95
C ARG A 8 -42.03 -8.80 -1.12
N VAL A 9 -42.96 -8.02 -0.56
CA VAL A 9 -42.66 -6.90 0.33
C VAL A 9 -42.04 -7.40 1.64
N ASP A 10 -42.58 -8.47 2.21
CA ASP A 10 -42.05 -9.04 3.45
C ASP A 10 -40.65 -9.63 3.26
N ALA A 11 -40.42 -10.39 2.18
CA ALA A 11 -39.11 -10.90 1.83
C ALA A 11 -38.09 -9.78 1.54
N ALA A 12 -38.51 -8.69 0.88
CA ALA A 12 -37.65 -7.53 0.63
C ALA A 12 -37.23 -6.84 1.94
N LYS A 13 -38.15 -6.68 2.91
CA LYS A 13 -37.82 -6.15 4.24
C LYS A 13 -36.91 -7.08 5.03
N GLU A 14 -37.07 -8.39 4.89
CA GLU A 14 -36.19 -9.38 5.52
C GLU A 14 -34.78 -9.32 4.93
N ILE A 15 -34.66 -9.17 3.61
CA ILE A 15 -33.38 -8.94 2.91
C ILE A 15 -32.75 -7.62 3.35
N GLU A 16 -33.50 -6.52 3.38
CA GLU A 16 -32.98 -5.21 3.80
C GLU A 16 -32.45 -5.27 5.24
N ARG A 17 -33.18 -5.91 6.15
CA ARG A 17 -32.73 -6.15 7.52
C ARG A 17 -31.47 -7.03 7.56
N ALA A 18 -31.43 -8.09 6.77
CA ALA A 18 -30.29 -8.98 6.68
C ALA A 18 -29.03 -8.28 6.15
N THR A 19 -29.19 -7.41 5.15
CA THR A 19 -28.11 -6.56 4.62
C THR A 19 -27.59 -5.61 5.68
N LEU A 20 -28.48 -4.96 6.44
CA LEU A 20 -28.09 -4.11 7.57
C LEU A 20 -27.36 -4.88 8.67
N GLU A 21 -27.77 -6.13 8.91
CA GLU A 21 -27.13 -7.06 9.86
C GLU A 21 -25.87 -7.74 9.31
N GLY A 22 -25.48 -7.49 8.05
CA GLY A 22 -24.30 -8.07 7.41
C GLY A 22 -24.39 -9.56 7.08
N LYS A 23 -25.60 -10.13 6.95
CA LYS A 23 -25.82 -11.55 6.63
C LYS A 23 -25.79 -11.79 5.12
N ALA A 24 -25.27 -12.96 4.71
CA ALA A 24 -25.32 -13.36 3.31
C ALA A 24 -26.76 -13.72 2.91
N ILE A 25 -27.20 -13.24 1.74
CA ILE A 25 -28.55 -13.47 1.22
C ILE A 25 -28.51 -14.71 0.31
N LYS A 26 -29.50 -15.59 0.40
CA LYS A 26 -29.60 -16.74 -0.51
C LYS A 26 -29.84 -16.24 -1.94
N VAL A 27 -29.02 -16.69 -2.90
CA VAL A 27 -29.18 -16.38 -4.33
C VAL A 27 -30.59 -16.73 -4.86
N ARG A 28 -31.22 -17.77 -4.28
CA ARG A 28 -32.59 -18.15 -4.62
C ARG A 28 -33.62 -17.08 -4.25
N ALA A 29 -33.38 -16.31 -3.20
CA ALA A 29 -34.28 -15.26 -2.75
C ALA A 29 -34.20 -14.00 -3.61
N THR A 30 -32.98 -13.56 -3.96
CA THR A 30 -32.80 -12.41 -4.87
C THR A 30 -33.39 -12.71 -6.24
N ARG A 31 -33.12 -13.91 -6.78
CA ARG A 31 -33.72 -14.38 -8.03
C ARG A 31 -35.25 -14.44 -7.98
N TRP A 32 -35.81 -14.89 -6.86
CA TRP A 32 -37.26 -14.93 -6.70
C TRP A 32 -37.89 -13.52 -6.69
N LEU A 33 -37.25 -12.53 -6.05
CA LEU A 33 -37.71 -11.13 -6.11
C LEU A 33 -37.70 -10.59 -7.55
N GLU A 34 -36.63 -10.85 -8.30
CA GLU A 34 -36.52 -10.46 -9.72
C GLU A 34 -37.62 -11.12 -10.58
N GLU A 35 -37.87 -12.41 -10.40
CA GLU A 35 -38.93 -13.15 -11.11
C GLU A 35 -40.33 -12.58 -10.80
N VAL A 36 -40.60 -12.20 -9.54
CA VAL A 36 -41.87 -11.57 -9.15
C VAL A 36 -42.02 -10.17 -9.75
N ASP A 37 -40.96 -9.36 -9.72
CA ASP A 37 -40.97 -8.00 -10.26
C ASP A 37 -41.17 -8.00 -11.79
N GLU A 38 -40.50 -8.91 -12.50
CA GLU A 38 -40.64 -9.07 -13.94
C GLU A 38 -42.04 -9.56 -14.33
N LEU A 39 -42.61 -10.52 -13.59
CA LEU A 39 -43.99 -10.95 -13.82
C LEU A 39 -44.97 -9.80 -13.56
N HIS A 40 -44.77 -9.03 -12.48
CA HIS A 40 -45.61 -7.88 -12.16
C HIS A 40 -45.56 -6.81 -13.25
N ARG A 41 -44.36 -6.51 -13.77
CA ARG A 41 -44.15 -5.58 -14.87
C ARG A 41 -44.86 -6.06 -16.14
N LYS A 42 -44.64 -7.31 -16.56
CA LYS A 42 -45.28 -7.90 -17.74
C LYS A 42 -46.81 -7.87 -17.66
N MET A 43 -47.37 -8.20 -16.50
CA MET A 43 -48.83 -8.13 -16.28
C MET A 43 -49.34 -6.67 -16.37
N ASN A 44 -48.61 -5.71 -15.80
CA ASN A 44 -48.98 -4.30 -15.88
C ASN A 44 -48.92 -3.76 -17.31
N ASP A 45 -47.91 -4.16 -18.10
CA ASP A 45 -47.77 -3.79 -19.51
C ASP A 45 -48.94 -4.33 -20.33
N GLN A 46 -49.29 -5.61 -20.17
CA GLN A 46 -50.47 -6.21 -20.82
C GLN A 46 -51.78 -5.55 -20.39
N ILE A 47 -51.91 -5.20 -19.11
CA ILE A 47 -53.06 -4.45 -18.60
C ILE A 47 -53.11 -3.04 -19.21
N GLN A 48 -51.98 -2.37 -19.44
CA GLN A 48 -51.92 -1.06 -20.09
C GLN A 48 -52.22 -1.15 -21.59
N GLU A 49 -51.70 -2.15 -22.29
CA GLU A 49 -51.94 -2.39 -23.71
C GLU A 49 -53.42 -2.75 -23.98
N ALA A 50 -54.01 -3.56 -23.10
CA ALA A 50 -55.45 -3.85 -23.12
C ALA A 50 -56.32 -2.62 -22.78
N LYS A 51 -55.75 -1.60 -22.11
CA LYS A 51 -56.41 -0.30 -21.84
C LYS A 51 -56.27 0.68 -23.00
N SER A 52 -55.15 0.70 -23.73
CA SER A 52 -54.90 1.64 -24.83
C SER A 52 -55.68 1.29 -26.10
N SER A 53 -56.03 0.02 -26.29
CA SER A 53 -56.72 -0.49 -27.47
C SER A 53 -58.25 -0.24 -27.49
N ARG A 54 -58.86 0.31 -26.43
CA ARG A 54 -60.30 0.68 -26.42
C ARG A 54 -60.59 1.89 -25.50
N CYS A 55 -61.10 2.98 -26.08
CA CYS A 55 -61.35 4.22 -25.36
C CYS A 55 -62.80 4.41 -24.89
N PHE A 56 -62.93 5.24 -23.84
CA PHE A 56 -64.09 5.90 -23.22
C PHE A 56 -64.90 5.25 -22.06
N VAL A 57 -64.71 5.90 -20.89
CA VAL A 57 -65.60 6.16 -19.73
C VAL A 57 -65.82 5.08 -18.66
N SER A 58 -65.35 5.44 -17.45
CA SER A 58 -65.90 5.18 -16.10
C SER A 58 -66.60 3.84 -15.84
N CYS A 59 -65.81 2.82 -15.45
CA CYS A 59 -66.34 1.71 -14.65
C CYS A 59 -65.21 0.98 -13.92
N SER A 60 -65.18 1.08 -12.60
CA SER A 60 -64.33 0.29 -11.70
C SER A 60 -64.48 -1.23 -11.94
N THR A 61 -65.66 -1.66 -12.40
CA THR A 61 -66.01 -3.05 -12.74
C THR A 61 -65.33 -3.58 -14.02
N LYS A 62 -64.99 -2.73 -15.00
CA LYS A 62 -64.25 -3.15 -16.22
C LYS A 62 -62.74 -3.27 -15.98
N ARG A 63 -62.15 -2.39 -15.16
CA ARG A 63 -60.74 -2.52 -14.73
C ARG A 63 -60.49 -3.86 -14.02
N TYR A 64 -61.40 -4.21 -13.10
CA TYR A 64 -61.33 -5.47 -12.37
C TYR A 64 -61.43 -6.71 -13.28
N ARG A 65 -62.25 -6.64 -14.34
CA ARG A 65 -62.38 -7.74 -15.31
C ARG A 65 -61.11 -7.96 -16.14
N ILE A 66 -60.49 -6.89 -16.65
CA ILE A 66 -59.26 -7.00 -17.46
C ILE A 66 -58.10 -7.52 -16.61
N SER A 67 -57.91 -6.97 -15.41
CA SER A 67 -56.88 -7.47 -14.49
C SER A 67 -57.11 -8.92 -14.08
N ARG A 68 -58.37 -9.37 -13.94
CA ARG A 68 -58.68 -10.79 -13.68
C ARG A 68 -58.39 -11.71 -14.84
N VAL A 69 -58.62 -11.28 -16.08
CA VAL A 69 -58.32 -12.08 -17.28
C VAL A 69 -56.81 -12.23 -17.45
N VAL A 70 -56.04 -11.14 -17.35
CA VAL A 70 -54.57 -11.19 -17.41
C VAL A 70 -54.01 -12.01 -16.24
N ALA A 71 -54.55 -11.87 -15.04
CA ALA A 71 -54.15 -12.73 -13.91
C ALA A 71 -54.50 -14.21 -14.11
N ALA A 72 -55.57 -14.53 -14.84
CA ALA A 72 -55.93 -15.91 -15.16
C ALA A 72 -54.99 -16.53 -16.19
N GLU A 73 -54.48 -15.75 -17.14
CA GLU A 73 -53.48 -16.19 -18.13
C GLU A 73 -52.14 -16.55 -17.46
N HIS A 74 -51.74 -15.80 -16.42
CA HIS A 74 -50.51 -16.05 -15.66
C HIS A 74 -50.72 -16.85 -14.37
N LEU A 75 -51.91 -17.43 -14.16
CA LEU A 75 -52.28 -18.05 -12.88
C LEU A 75 -51.30 -19.16 -12.46
N LYS A 76 -50.87 -20.00 -13.40
CA LYS A 76 -49.90 -21.08 -13.13
C LYS A 76 -48.55 -20.55 -12.65
N GLU A 77 -48.08 -19.43 -13.20
CA GLU A 77 -46.81 -18.83 -12.80
C GLU A 77 -46.94 -18.12 -11.44
N ILE A 78 -48.08 -17.48 -11.18
CA ILE A 78 -48.39 -16.90 -9.87
C ILE A 78 -48.42 -17.99 -8.78
N GLU A 79 -49.07 -19.13 -9.05
CA GLU A 79 -49.12 -20.27 -8.12
C GLU A 79 -47.72 -20.85 -7.85
N ARG A 80 -46.91 -21.03 -8.89
CA ARG A 80 -45.52 -21.47 -8.77
C ARG A 80 -44.68 -20.51 -7.93
N LEU A 81 -44.76 -19.21 -8.17
CA LEU A 81 -43.99 -18.21 -7.41
C LEU A 81 -44.49 -18.08 -5.97
N LEU A 82 -45.77 -18.29 -5.71
CA LEU A 82 -46.32 -18.35 -4.34
C LEU A 82 -45.76 -19.56 -3.58
N GLU A 83 -45.65 -20.72 -4.21
CA GLU A 83 -45.08 -21.92 -3.59
C GLU A 83 -43.60 -21.72 -3.25
N VAL A 84 -42.82 -21.15 -4.19
CA VAL A 84 -41.41 -20.80 -3.95
C VAL A 84 -41.27 -19.74 -2.86
N GLY A 85 -42.10 -18.71 -2.87
CA GLY A 85 -42.08 -17.62 -1.87
C GLY A 85 -42.41 -18.12 -0.46
N ASN A 86 -43.43 -18.97 -0.31
CA ASN A 86 -43.78 -19.59 0.96
C ASN A 86 -42.67 -20.53 1.48
N SER A 87 -41.95 -21.20 0.59
CA SER A 87 -40.76 -22.00 0.96
C SER A 87 -39.56 -21.15 1.39
N LEU A 88 -39.51 -19.87 1.02
CA LEU A 88 -38.44 -18.93 1.37
C LEU A 88 -38.74 -18.14 2.65
N ALA A 89 -40.01 -18.04 3.05
CA ALA A 89 -40.46 -17.26 4.20
C ALA A 89 -39.70 -17.65 5.50
N GLY A 90 -39.00 -16.69 6.10
CA GLY A 90 -38.19 -16.90 7.31
C GLY A 90 -36.87 -17.64 7.09
N SER A 91 -36.45 -17.87 5.84
CA SER A 91 -35.20 -18.54 5.48
C SER A 91 -34.49 -17.85 4.32
N VAL A 92 -34.65 -16.53 4.22
CA VAL A 92 -34.15 -15.70 3.11
C VAL A 92 -32.63 -15.45 3.23
N THR A 93 -32.10 -15.68 4.44
CA THR A 93 -30.71 -15.43 4.82
C THR A 93 -29.93 -16.74 5.00
N LEU A 94 -28.60 -16.65 4.83
CA LEU A 94 -27.63 -17.61 5.33
C LEU A 94 -27.13 -17.13 6.70
N SER A 95 -26.47 -18.02 7.43
CA SER A 95 -25.62 -17.65 8.56
C SER A 95 -24.56 -16.63 8.11
N TYR A 96 -23.85 -16.02 9.07
CA TYR A 96 -22.70 -15.19 8.74
C TYR A 96 -21.74 -15.94 7.80
N PRO A 97 -21.09 -15.25 6.84
CA PRO A 97 -20.11 -15.87 5.96
C PRO A 97 -19.10 -16.64 6.80
N GLU A 98 -18.80 -17.89 6.43
CA GLU A 98 -17.75 -18.65 7.12
C GLU A 98 -16.38 -17.99 6.87
N PHE A 99 -15.64 -17.77 7.94
CA PHE A 99 -14.33 -17.14 7.93
C PHE A 99 -13.39 -17.95 8.82
N LYS A 100 -12.08 -17.92 8.52
CA LYS A 100 -11.10 -18.64 9.32
C LYS A 100 -11.07 -18.05 10.73
N ALA A 101 -11.10 -18.88 11.77
CA ALA A 101 -11.09 -18.41 13.17
C ALA A 101 -9.85 -17.55 13.47
N VAL A 102 -8.67 -18.02 13.08
CA VAL A 102 -7.39 -17.30 13.27
C VAL A 102 -6.62 -17.30 11.95
N GLU A 103 -6.06 -16.15 11.57
CA GLU A 103 -5.17 -16.04 10.40
C GLU A 103 -3.73 -16.18 10.86
N HIS A 104 -2.95 -17.03 10.20
CA HIS A 104 -1.51 -17.07 10.39
C HIS A 104 -0.90 -15.73 9.98
N ILE A 105 -0.14 -15.11 10.88
CA ILE A 105 0.60 -13.89 10.57
C ILE A 105 2.04 -14.28 10.24
N PRO A 106 2.50 -14.06 9.00
CA PRO A 106 3.88 -14.37 8.63
C PRO A 106 4.87 -13.57 9.48
N GLY A 107 5.93 -14.23 9.93
CA GLY A 107 6.98 -13.66 10.76
C GLY A 107 7.92 -14.74 11.32
N PRO A 108 9.05 -14.35 11.93
CA PRO A 108 10.00 -15.30 12.50
C PRO A 108 9.32 -16.13 13.61
N SER A 109 9.30 -17.45 13.46
CA SER A 109 8.59 -18.38 14.35
C SER A 109 9.21 -18.51 15.76
N ILE A 110 8.43 -19.03 16.71
CA ILE A 110 8.85 -19.25 18.13
C ILE A 110 10.04 -20.22 18.25
N GLN A 111 10.22 -21.17 17.32
CA GLN A 111 11.35 -22.12 17.38
C GLN A 111 12.72 -21.41 17.32
N ASP A 112 12.73 -20.14 16.90
CA ASP A 112 13.91 -19.31 16.72
C ASP A 112 14.08 -18.20 17.77
N GLN A 113 13.15 -18.06 18.72
CA GLN A 113 13.14 -16.97 19.70
C GLN A 113 13.50 -17.45 21.11
N THR A 114 14.07 -16.52 21.87
CA THR A 114 14.67 -16.72 23.18
C THR A 114 13.69 -17.19 24.26
N ALA A 115 14.15 -18.03 25.21
CA ALA A 115 13.34 -18.59 26.31
C ALA A 115 12.46 -17.57 27.06
N SER A 116 12.91 -16.31 27.19
CA SER A 116 12.15 -15.23 27.83
C SER A 116 10.82 -14.91 27.14
N ILE A 117 10.75 -14.98 25.81
CA ILE A 117 9.52 -14.68 25.05
C ILE A 117 8.48 -15.80 25.26
N SER A 118 8.95 -17.03 25.47
CA SER A 118 8.08 -18.16 25.79
C SER A 118 7.47 -18.04 27.19
N GLU A 119 8.20 -17.51 28.17
CA GLU A 119 7.70 -17.24 29.52
C GLU A 119 6.63 -16.13 29.51
N ASP A 120 6.90 -15.03 28.79
CA ASP A 120 5.97 -13.91 28.64
C ASP A 120 4.69 -14.35 27.90
N LEU A 121 4.83 -15.16 26.84
CA LEU A 121 3.71 -15.69 26.09
C LEU A 121 2.82 -16.58 26.98
N ALA A 122 3.42 -17.50 27.75
CA ALA A 122 2.68 -18.37 28.67
C ALA A 122 1.91 -17.56 29.73
N SER A 123 2.51 -16.46 30.20
CA SER A 123 1.89 -15.53 31.14
C SER A 123 0.67 -14.85 30.51
N ILE A 124 0.77 -14.37 29.28
CA ILE A 124 -0.35 -13.76 28.55
C ILE A 124 -1.46 -14.77 28.24
N MET A 125 -1.11 -16.00 27.85
CA MET A 125 -2.08 -17.07 27.64
C MET A 125 -2.88 -17.39 28.91
N THR A 126 -2.22 -17.32 30.07
CA THR A 126 -2.88 -17.49 31.38
C THR A 126 -3.84 -16.34 31.66
N LEU A 127 -3.43 -15.09 31.42
CA LEU A 127 -4.29 -13.90 31.58
C LEU A 127 -5.50 -13.93 30.64
N LEU A 128 -5.31 -14.38 29.39
CA LEU A 128 -6.40 -14.54 28.44
C LEU A 128 -7.42 -15.59 28.86
N SER A 129 -7.00 -16.60 29.62
CA SER A 129 -7.88 -17.65 30.12
C SER A 129 -8.67 -17.25 31.38
N ASP A 130 -8.32 -16.13 32.02
CA ASP A 130 -8.98 -15.63 33.23
C ASP A 130 -10.05 -14.59 32.87
N ASP A 131 -11.31 -14.89 33.12
CA ASP A 131 -12.48 -14.04 32.81
C ASP A 131 -12.45 -12.67 33.51
N LYS A 132 -11.61 -12.49 34.54
CA LYS A 132 -11.43 -11.21 35.21
C LYS A 132 -10.84 -10.13 34.30
N TYR A 133 -10.06 -10.51 33.30
CA TYR A 133 -9.31 -9.59 32.45
C TYR A 133 -9.92 -9.53 31.05
N GLY A 134 -10.61 -8.42 30.75
CA GLY A 134 -11.21 -8.14 29.46
C GLY A 134 -10.27 -7.38 28.54
N ILE A 135 -9.58 -6.35 29.06
CA ILE A 135 -8.61 -5.53 28.32
C ILE A 135 -7.22 -5.67 28.95
N ILE A 136 -6.27 -6.21 28.18
CA ILE A 136 -4.87 -6.38 28.61
C ILE A 136 -4.00 -5.42 27.81
N GLY A 137 -3.29 -4.53 28.51
CA GLY A 137 -2.34 -3.60 27.93
C GLY A 137 -0.91 -4.12 28.03
N ILE A 138 -0.22 -4.27 26.91
CA ILE A 138 1.20 -4.64 26.84
C ILE A 138 1.99 -3.38 26.50
N TRP A 139 2.92 -3.00 27.37
CA TRP A 139 3.71 -1.79 27.15
C TRP A 139 5.20 -2.00 27.40
N GLY A 140 6.01 -1.17 26.76
CA GLY A 140 7.45 -1.22 26.85
C GLY A 140 8.13 -0.41 25.75
N MET A 141 9.43 -0.23 25.88
CA MET A 141 10.28 0.54 24.99
C MET A 141 10.17 0.12 23.50
N GLY A 142 10.46 1.04 22.59
CA GLY A 142 10.56 0.77 21.15
C GLY A 142 11.57 -0.34 20.87
N GLY A 143 11.27 -1.24 19.92
CA GLY A 143 12.19 -2.33 19.59
C GLY A 143 12.35 -3.43 20.67
N ILE A 144 11.55 -3.40 21.75
CA ILE A 144 11.57 -4.44 22.80
C ILE A 144 10.92 -5.77 22.37
N GLY A 145 10.17 -5.79 21.28
CA GLY A 145 9.53 -7.00 20.74
C GLY A 145 8.05 -7.21 21.06
N LYS A 146 7.31 -6.16 21.47
CA LYS A 146 5.85 -6.23 21.73
C LYS A 146 5.06 -6.85 20.57
N THR A 147 5.26 -6.33 19.36
CA THR A 147 4.60 -6.83 18.15
C THR A 147 4.97 -8.29 17.87
N ASN A 148 6.20 -8.72 18.18
CA ASN A 148 6.62 -10.12 18.04
C ASN A 148 5.91 -11.02 19.06
N LEU A 149 5.80 -10.58 20.32
CA LEU A 149 5.10 -11.31 21.37
C LEU A 149 3.64 -11.57 21.01
N VAL A 150 2.92 -10.52 20.58
CA VAL A 150 1.50 -10.66 20.24
C VAL A 150 1.31 -11.42 18.91
N ARG A 151 2.24 -11.31 17.95
CA ARG A 151 2.21 -12.14 16.72
C ARG A 151 2.34 -13.61 17.04
N ASN A 152 3.29 -13.97 17.92
CA ASN A 152 3.49 -15.34 18.35
C ASN A 152 2.25 -15.88 19.07
N LEU A 153 1.64 -15.06 19.94
CA LEU A 153 0.36 -15.38 20.57
C LEU A 153 -0.73 -15.69 19.54
N ASN A 154 -0.91 -14.85 18.52
CA ASN A 154 -1.88 -15.08 17.45
C ASN A 154 -1.63 -16.43 16.73
N ASN A 155 -0.39 -16.72 16.36
CA ASN A 155 -0.06 -17.94 15.62
C ASN A 155 -0.14 -19.21 16.49
N GLU A 156 0.10 -19.09 17.80
CA GLU A 156 -0.12 -20.19 18.74
C GLU A 156 -1.62 -20.49 18.91
N LEU A 157 -2.45 -19.45 18.95
CA LEU A 157 -3.91 -19.59 18.95
C LEU A 157 -4.41 -20.28 17.68
N GLU A 158 -3.82 -20.04 16.51
CA GLU A 158 -4.17 -20.76 15.28
C GLU A 158 -3.92 -22.27 15.38
N SER A 159 -2.83 -22.67 16.04
CA SER A 159 -2.44 -24.07 16.20
C SER A 159 -3.26 -24.80 17.27
N ASN A 160 -4.01 -24.06 18.10
CA ASN A 160 -4.77 -24.60 19.21
C ASN A 160 -6.21 -24.94 18.78
N SER A 161 -6.60 -26.21 18.93
CA SER A 161 -7.93 -26.68 18.53
C SER A 161 -9.05 -26.24 19.48
N ASN A 162 -8.73 -25.84 20.72
CA ASN A 162 -9.70 -25.48 21.75
C ASN A 162 -9.63 -23.96 22.04
N LEU A 163 -9.96 -23.16 21.04
CA LEU A 163 -10.01 -21.71 21.19
C LEU A 163 -11.23 -21.27 22.01
N PRO A 164 -11.08 -20.35 22.98
CA PRO A 164 -12.21 -19.76 23.69
C PRO A 164 -12.96 -18.72 22.83
N PHE A 165 -12.39 -18.33 21.68
CA PHE A 165 -12.93 -17.33 20.76
C PHE A 165 -13.37 -17.99 19.45
N SER A 166 -14.49 -17.53 18.88
CA SER A 166 -14.87 -17.86 17.51
C SER A 166 -13.93 -17.24 16.48
N CYS A 167 -13.28 -16.11 16.83
CA CYS A 167 -12.26 -15.51 15.98
C CYS A 167 -11.21 -14.63 16.69
N VAL A 168 -10.08 -14.41 16.01
CA VAL A 168 -9.03 -13.47 16.40
C VAL A 168 -8.89 -12.40 15.33
N LEU A 169 -8.97 -11.13 15.74
CA LEU A 169 -8.96 -9.95 14.90
C LEU A 169 -7.68 -9.15 15.16
N TRP A 170 -6.79 -9.08 14.17
CA TRP A 170 -5.55 -8.30 14.27
C TRP A 170 -5.67 -6.97 13.51
N VAL A 171 -5.38 -5.87 14.21
CA VAL A 171 -5.30 -4.52 13.64
C VAL A 171 -4.02 -3.85 14.11
N THR A 172 -3.21 -3.36 13.17
CA THR A 172 -2.12 -2.43 13.49
C THR A 172 -2.64 -1.00 13.39
N VAL A 173 -2.43 -0.22 14.46
CA VAL A 173 -2.93 1.14 14.60
C VAL A 173 -1.84 2.12 14.15
N SER A 174 -2.18 2.98 13.18
CA SER A 174 -1.25 4.02 12.74
C SER A 174 -1.18 5.16 13.75
N LYS A 175 -0.01 5.81 13.83
CA LYS A 175 0.23 7.00 14.66
C LYS A 175 -0.83 8.09 14.50
N ASN A 176 -1.31 8.30 13.27
CA ASN A 176 -2.52 9.08 13.02
C ASN A 176 -3.68 8.12 12.90
N LEU A 177 -4.54 8.08 13.91
CA LEU A 177 -5.65 7.13 13.94
C LEU A 177 -6.67 7.45 12.82
N ASP A 178 -6.77 6.54 11.85
CA ASP A 178 -7.84 6.55 10.85
C ASP A 178 -8.87 5.47 11.22
N ILE A 179 -9.92 5.90 11.92
CA ILE A 179 -11.01 5.03 12.39
C ILE A 179 -11.60 4.22 11.23
N LYS A 180 -11.76 4.81 10.04
CA LYS A 180 -12.35 4.12 8.89
C LYS A 180 -11.47 2.97 8.42
N LYS A 181 -10.15 3.18 8.35
CA LYS A 181 -9.21 2.10 7.98
C LYS A 181 -9.24 0.95 8.97
N VAL A 182 -9.33 1.25 10.27
CA VAL A 182 -9.47 0.23 11.31
C VAL A 182 -10.79 -0.53 11.15
N GLN A 183 -11.90 0.18 10.95
CA GLN A 183 -13.22 -0.43 10.73
C GLN A 183 -13.24 -1.34 9.50
N LEU A 184 -12.71 -0.88 8.36
CA LEU A 184 -12.60 -1.68 7.14
C LEU A 184 -11.73 -2.93 7.34
N ARG A 185 -10.65 -2.82 8.13
CA ARG A 185 -9.79 -3.97 8.47
C ARG A 185 -10.53 -5.00 9.31
N ILE A 186 -11.28 -4.58 10.33
CA ILE A 186 -12.10 -5.48 11.15
C ILE A 186 -13.21 -6.11 10.30
N ALA A 187 -13.89 -5.32 9.49
CA ALA A 187 -15.01 -5.76 8.66
C ALA A 187 -14.59 -6.79 7.62
N SER A 188 -13.51 -6.53 6.88
CA SER A 188 -12.95 -7.48 5.92
C SER A 188 -12.61 -8.83 6.58
N ARG A 189 -12.10 -8.80 7.81
CA ARG A 189 -11.78 -10.01 8.58
C ARG A 189 -13.01 -10.81 9.01
N LEU A 190 -14.14 -10.14 9.24
CA LEU A 190 -15.43 -10.72 9.57
C LEU A 190 -16.27 -11.10 8.33
N GLY A 191 -15.73 -10.90 7.11
CA GLY A 191 -16.44 -11.14 5.85
C GLY A 191 -17.56 -10.13 5.57
N LEU A 192 -17.53 -8.95 6.20
CA LEU A 192 -18.50 -7.89 5.99
C LEU A 192 -18.10 -7.01 4.80
N ASN A 193 -19.01 -6.87 3.83
CA ASN A 193 -18.85 -5.94 2.73
C ASN A 193 -19.35 -4.55 3.14
N LEU A 194 -18.45 -3.73 3.70
CA LEU A 194 -18.74 -2.32 3.96
C LEU A 194 -18.41 -1.51 2.70
N GLU A 195 -19.37 -0.73 2.19
CA GLU A 195 -19.07 0.23 1.14
C GLU A 195 -18.24 1.38 1.73
N GLU A 196 -17.09 1.71 1.11
CA GLU A 196 -16.22 2.83 1.53
C GLU A 196 -16.94 4.20 1.52
N SER A 197 -18.03 4.31 0.75
CA SER A 197 -18.93 5.47 0.70
C SER A 197 -19.68 5.70 2.02
N SER A 198 -19.78 4.69 2.88
CA SER A 198 -20.48 4.75 4.15
C SER A 198 -19.74 5.63 5.17
N GLY A 199 -20.49 6.41 5.95
CA GLY A 199 -19.93 7.16 7.07
C GLY A 199 -19.35 6.23 8.14
N ALA A 200 -18.35 6.71 8.91
CA ALA A 200 -17.72 5.93 9.98
C ALA A 200 -18.73 5.43 11.02
N ASP A 201 -19.77 6.22 11.31
CA ASP A 201 -20.82 5.85 12.26
C ASP A 201 -21.69 4.68 11.76
N GLY A 202 -21.97 4.64 10.45
CA GLY A 202 -22.73 3.54 9.84
C GLY A 202 -21.94 2.23 9.89
N MET A 203 -20.64 2.30 9.63
CA MET A 203 -19.73 1.16 9.75
C MET A 203 -19.62 0.66 11.20
N ALA A 204 -19.55 1.56 12.18
CA ALA A 204 -19.53 1.21 13.60
C ALA A 204 -20.77 0.41 14.02
N ILE A 205 -21.96 0.80 13.57
CA ILE A 205 -23.22 0.12 13.92
C ILE A 205 -23.21 -1.32 13.39
N GLN A 206 -22.81 -1.52 12.13
CA GLN A 206 -22.77 -2.84 11.51
C GLN A 206 -21.73 -3.75 12.19
N LEU A 207 -20.55 -3.21 12.49
CA LEU A 207 -19.51 -3.91 13.25
C LEU A 207 -20.01 -4.32 14.64
N TYR A 208 -20.67 -3.41 15.36
CA TYR A 208 -21.18 -3.67 16.69
C TYR A 208 -22.22 -4.78 16.69
N GLN A 209 -23.15 -4.79 15.73
CA GLN A 209 -24.15 -5.85 15.61
C GLN A 209 -23.52 -7.22 15.35
N ARG A 210 -22.48 -7.26 14.49
CA ARG A 210 -21.75 -8.49 14.16
C ARG A 210 -20.94 -9.02 15.34
N LEU A 211 -20.22 -8.14 16.03
CA LEU A 211 -19.35 -8.50 17.15
C LEU A 211 -20.13 -8.84 18.42
N LYS A 212 -21.34 -8.31 18.59
CA LYS A 212 -22.20 -8.61 19.74
C LYS A 212 -22.65 -10.07 19.83
N VAL A 213 -22.59 -10.81 18.72
CA VAL A 213 -23.01 -12.21 18.65
C VAL A 213 -21.84 -13.19 18.51
N GLU A 214 -20.60 -12.69 18.54
CA GLU A 214 -19.38 -13.50 18.38
C GLU A 214 -18.50 -13.39 19.61
N SER A 215 -17.83 -14.48 19.99
CA SER A 215 -16.72 -14.40 20.92
C SER A 215 -15.43 -14.10 20.15
N PHE A 216 -14.72 -13.04 20.50
CA PHE A 216 -13.54 -12.62 19.75
C PHE A 216 -12.43 -12.09 20.65
N LEU A 217 -11.19 -12.27 20.16
CA LEU A 217 -10.03 -11.55 20.65
C LEU A 217 -9.65 -10.46 19.65
N LEU A 218 -9.67 -9.20 20.08
CA LEU A 218 -9.19 -8.06 19.30
C LEU A 218 -7.77 -7.67 19.73
N ILE A 219 -6.83 -7.75 18.80
CA ILE A 219 -5.45 -7.31 18.98
C ILE A 219 -5.29 -5.95 18.29
N LEU A 220 -5.03 -4.92 19.09
CA LEU A 220 -4.70 -3.56 18.67
C LEU A 220 -3.19 -3.34 18.84
N ASP A 221 -2.43 -3.57 17.78
CA ASP A 221 -0.98 -3.44 17.79
C ASP A 221 -0.53 -2.00 17.48
N ASP A 222 0.46 -1.50 18.22
CA ASP A 222 1.09 -0.19 18.11
C ASP A 222 0.13 1.00 18.33
N VAL A 223 -0.56 1.00 19.47
CA VAL A 223 -1.45 2.09 19.88
C VAL A 223 -0.65 3.31 20.36
N TRP A 224 -0.99 4.49 19.82
CA TRP A 224 -0.33 5.77 20.09
C TRP A 224 -1.18 6.76 20.92
N GLU A 225 -2.50 6.65 20.83
CA GLU A 225 -3.46 7.52 21.51
C GLU A 225 -4.72 6.74 21.89
N LYS A 226 -5.63 7.39 22.63
CA LYS A 226 -6.88 6.76 23.07
C LYS A 226 -7.71 6.31 21.87
N ILE A 227 -8.11 5.04 21.87
CA ILE A 227 -9.03 4.49 20.90
C ILE A 227 -10.43 4.44 21.50
N ASP A 228 -11.37 5.10 20.83
CA ASP A 228 -12.78 5.05 21.20
C ASP A 228 -13.43 3.79 20.61
N LEU A 229 -13.60 2.76 21.45
CA LEU A 229 -14.20 1.48 21.06
C LEU A 229 -15.64 1.65 20.56
N ASP A 230 -16.39 2.62 21.09
CA ASP A 230 -17.77 2.86 20.69
C ASP A 230 -17.80 3.42 19.25
N LYS A 231 -16.87 4.32 18.91
CA LYS A 231 -16.70 4.80 17.52
C LYS A 231 -16.17 3.72 16.58
N LEU A 232 -15.37 2.77 17.06
CA LEU A 232 -14.97 1.62 16.26
C LEU A 232 -16.13 0.66 16.00
N GLY A 233 -17.13 0.63 16.88
CA GLY A 233 -18.19 -0.37 16.85
C GLY A 233 -17.79 -1.67 17.55
N VAL A 234 -16.84 -1.62 18.50
CA VAL A 234 -16.39 -2.80 19.26
C VAL A 234 -17.08 -2.82 20.62
N PRO A 235 -17.79 -3.91 20.99
CA PRO A 235 -18.39 -4.01 22.31
C PRO A 235 -17.32 -4.06 23.41
N ARG A 236 -17.63 -3.44 24.56
CA ARG A 236 -16.73 -3.46 25.71
C ARG A 236 -16.77 -4.83 26.39
N PRO A 237 -15.65 -5.35 26.91
CA PRO A 237 -15.65 -6.62 27.65
C PRO A 237 -16.60 -6.67 28.84
N SER A 238 -16.89 -5.53 29.49
CA SER A 238 -17.88 -5.44 30.57
C SER A 238 -19.31 -5.80 30.14
N ASP A 239 -19.62 -5.63 28.86
CA ASP A 239 -20.96 -5.78 28.29
C ASP A 239 -21.06 -7.05 27.41
N HIS A 240 -19.97 -7.81 27.28
CA HIS A 240 -19.86 -8.95 26.38
C HIS A 240 -18.86 -10.01 26.89
N GLU A 241 -19.37 -11.08 27.50
CA GLU A 241 -18.56 -12.14 28.15
C GLU A 241 -17.56 -12.84 27.20
N GLY A 242 -17.82 -12.86 25.89
CA GLY A 242 -16.92 -13.42 24.89
C GLY A 242 -15.90 -12.44 24.28
N CYS A 243 -15.77 -11.21 24.79
CA CYS A 243 -14.92 -10.17 24.20
C CYS A 243 -13.64 -10.00 25.02
N LYS A 244 -12.48 -10.18 24.37
CA LYS A 244 -11.18 -9.82 24.94
C LYS A 244 -10.40 -8.90 24.02
N ILE A 245 -9.66 -7.97 24.60
CA ILE A 245 -8.86 -6.98 23.86
C ILE A 245 -7.43 -7.00 24.38
N ILE A 246 -6.46 -7.14 23.48
CA ILE A 246 -5.04 -6.88 23.75
C ILE A 246 -4.65 -5.62 23.01
N LEU A 247 -3.95 -4.72 23.68
CA LEU A 247 -3.31 -3.57 23.02
C LEU A 247 -1.82 -3.53 23.31
N THR A 248 -1.00 -3.19 22.31
CA THR A 248 0.42 -2.92 22.50
C THR A 248 0.70 -1.43 22.39
N CYS A 249 1.58 -0.88 23.22
CA CYS A 249 1.94 0.55 23.17
C CYS A 249 3.36 0.82 23.68
N ARG A 250 3.91 2.02 23.39
CA ARG A 250 5.29 2.37 23.76
C ARG A 250 5.47 2.87 25.19
N SER A 251 4.43 3.42 25.80
CA SER A 251 4.51 3.98 27.17
C SER A 251 3.32 3.59 28.02
N PHE A 252 3.55 3.58 29.33
CA PHE A 252 2.49 3.37 30.31
C PHE A 252 1.39 4.43 30.20
N ASP A 253 1.74 5.68 29.89
CA ASP A 253 0.75 6.76 29.77
C ASP A 253 -0.25 6.48 28.65
N VAL A 254 0.20 5.99 27.50
CA VAL A 254 -0.71 5.60 26.40
C VAL A 254 -1.53 4.37 26.79
N CYS A 255 -0.92 3.41 27.49
CA CYS A 255 -1.60 2.23 28.02
C CYS A 255 -2.74 2.61 28.97
N GLY A 256 -2.46 3.47 29.96
CA GLY A 256 -3.38 3.85 31.02
C GLY A 256 -4.47 4.84 30.60
N VAL A 257 -4.36 5.45 29.41
CA VAL A 257 -5.44 6.24 28.81
C VAL A 257 -6.57 5.34 28.30
N MET A 258 -6.26 4.08 27.97
CA MET A 258 -7.25 3.03 27.75
C MET A 258 -7.65 2.41 29.09
N PRO A 259 -8.91 2.02 29.28
CA PRO A 259 -9.36 1.39 30.53
C PRO A 259 -8.89 -0.08 30.60
N THR A 260 -7.59 -0.31 30.75
CA THR A 260 -6.99 -1.65 30.86
C THR A 260 -7.27 -2.28 32.22
N ASP A 261 -7.60 -3.58 32.24
CA ASP A 261 -7.79 -4.36 33.48
C ASP A 261 -6.46 -4.89 34.03
N PHE A 262 -5.47 -5.07 33.15
CA PHE A 262 -4.12 -5.49 33.49
C PHE A 262 -3.08 -4.87 32.57
N GLU A 263 -1.97 -4.40 33.14
CA GLU A 263 -0.85 -3.82 32.40
C GLU A 263 0.38 -4.72 32.50
N PHE A 264 0.72 -5.38 31.39
CA PHE A 264 1.91 -6.20 31.25
C PHE A 264 3.09 -5.33 30.76
N LYS A 265 4.05 -5.08 31.65
CA LYS A 265 5.29 -4.38 31.29
C LYS A 265 6.31 -5.39 30.75
N MET A 266 6.67 -5.27 29.47
CA MET A 266 7.78 -6.06 28.91
C MET A 266 9.11 -5.61 29.49
N SER A 267 9.95 -6.57 29.85
CA SER A 267 11.31 -6.34 30.36
C SER A 267 12.34 -6.54 29.26
N VAL A 268 13.50 -5.91 29.41
CA VAL A 268 14.65 -6.15 28.51
C VAL A 268 15.21 -7.56 28.71
N LEU A 269 15.89 -8.09 27.69
CA LEU A 269 16.49 -9.42 27.75
C LEU A 269 17.59 -9.49 28.80
N ARG A 270 17.63 -10.60 29.53
CA ARG A 270 18.74 -10.93 30.44
C ARG A 270 20.02 -11.20 29.64
N ASP A 271 21.18 -10.94 30.23
CA ASP A 271 22.50 -11.02 29.55
C ASP A 271 22.74 -12.33 28.78
N GLU A 272 22.38 -13.48 29.36
CA GLU A 272 22.55 -14.79 28.70
C GLU A 272 21.72 -14.89 27.42
N VAL A 273 20.49 -14.40 27.48
CA VAL A 273 19.53 -14.41 26.39
C VAL A 273 19.90 -13.37 25.32
N ALA A 274 20.33 -12.18 25.75
CA ALA A 274 20.86 -11.14 24.90
C ALA A 274 22.09 -11.62 24.12
N TRP A 275 23.01 -12.34 24.78
CA TRP A 275 24.20 -12.89 24.14
C TRP A 275 23.89 -13.96 23.09
N GLN A 276 22.93 -14.85 23.37
CA GLN A 276 22.47 -15.84 22.39
C GLN A 276 21.93 -15.15 21.13
N LEU A 277 21.11 -14.11 21.32
CA LEU A 277 20.57 -13.31 20.23
C LEU A 277 21.68 -12.59 19.45
N PHE A 278 22.61 -11.92 20.14
CA PHE A 278 23.74 -11.23 19.51
C PHE A 278 24.59 -12.18 18.67
N SER A 279 24.96 -13.32 19.24
CA SER A 279 25.80 -14.34 18.60
C SER A 279 25.14 -14.92 17.35
N ARG A 280 23.81 -15.07 17.36
CA ARG A 280 23.05 -15.54 16.21
C ARG A 280 23.20 -14.61 15.00
N TYR A 281 23.16 -13.30 15.21
CA TYR A 281 23.25 -12.31 14.13
C TYR A 281 24.69 -12.00 13.72
N ALA A 282 25.62 -11.91 14.68
CA ALA A 282 27.04 -11.74 14.40
C ALA A 282 27.70 -12.98 13.78
N ARG A 283 27.07 -14.16 13.94
CA ARG A 283 27.55 -15.45 13.45
C ARG A 283 28.92 -15.80 14.05
N ASP A 284 29.69 -16.61 13.33
CA ASP A 284 30.88 -17.33 13.79
C ASP A 284 32.00 -16.40 14.29
N VAL A 285 32.01 -15.14 13.87
CA VAL A 285 33.04 -14.13 14.21
C VAL A 285 33.18 -13.92 15.72
N VAL A 286 32.10 -14.05 16.49
CA VAL A 286 32.12 -13.86 17.96
C VAL A 286 32.79 -15.01 18.69
N SER A 287 33.03 -16.13 18.01
CA SER A 287 33.73 -17.28 18.57
C SER A 287 35.26 -17.11 18.56
N LEU A 288 35.78 -16.11 17.84
CA LEU A 288 37.21 -15.80 17.80
C LEU A 288 37.69 -15.29 19.17
N GLU A 289 38.74 -15.88 19.72
CA GLU A 289 39.23 -15.58 21.09
C GLU A 289 39.55 -14.09 21.29
N HIS A 290 40.12 -13.42 20.28
CA HIS A 290 40.46 -12.00 20.35
C HIS A 290 39.28 -11.05 20.12
N ILE A 291 38.14 -11.55 19.63
CA ILE A 291 36.92 -10.78 19.38
C ILE A 291 35.90 -10.95 20.51
N ARG A 292 35.77 -12.17 21.05
CA ARG A 292 34.74 -12.52 22.03
C ARG A 292 34.61 -11.52 23.20
N PRO A 293 35.71 -11.05 23.84
CA PRO A 293 35.58 -10.08 24.93
C PRO A 293 34.99 -8.73 24.48
N LEU A 294 35.33 -8.27 23.27
CA LEU A 294 34.80 -7.04 22.70
C LEU A 294 33.34 -7.21 22.27
N ALA A 295 33.00 -8.38 21.71
CA ALA A 295 31.63 -8.72 21.35
C ALA A 295 30.70 -8.77 22.56
N GLU A 296 31.12 -9.42 23.65
CA GLU A 296 30.35 -9.45 24.90
C GLU A 296 30.18 -8.04 25.48
N ALA A 297 31.22 -7.20 25.40
CA ALA A 297 31.11 -5.81 25.84
C ALA A 297 30.10 -5.01 25.00
N ILE A 298 30.15 -5.09 23.67
CA ILE A 298 29.17 -4.44 22.79
C ILE A 298 27.74 -4.93 23.07
N CYS A 299 27.56 -6.24 23.26
CA CYS A 299 26.26 -6.81 23.60
C CYS A 299 25.70 -6.23 24.92
N ARG A 300 26.56 -6.02 25.92
CA ARG A 300 26.16 -5.38 27.20
C ARG A 300 25.81 -3.90 27.02
N GLU A 301 26.52 -3.17 26.17
CA GLU A 301 26.18 -1.77 25.84
C GLU A 301 24.81 -1.64 25.14
N CYS A 302 24.29 -2.71 24.52
CA CYS A 302 22.93 -2.75 23.98
C CYS A 302 21.82 -2.90 25.05
N GLN A 303 22.20 -3.05 26.33
CA GLN A 303 21.32 -3.07 27.51
C GLN A 303 20.10 -4.00 27.40
N GLY A 304 20.27 -5.17 26.78
CA GLY A 304 19.22 -6.18 26.68
C GLY A 304 18.11 -5.85 25.68
N LEU A 305 18.24 -4.79 24.89
CA LEU A 305 17.20 -4.39 23.94
C LEU A 305 17.31 -5.17 22.61
N PRO A 306 16.32 -5.99 22.23
CA PRO A 306 16.42 -6.89 21.07
C PRO A 306 16.79 -6.17 19.77
N LEU A 307 16.14 -5.05 19.43
CA LEU A 307 16.42 -4.33 18.20
C LEU A 307 17.88 -3.82 18.14
N ALA A 308 18.41 -3.27 19.25
CA ALA A 308 19.81 -2.85 19.33
C ALA A 308 20.77 -4.03 19.17
N ILE A 309 20.49 -5.14 19.87
CA ILE A 309 21.29 -6.36 19.84
C ILE A 309 21.35 -6.95 18.43
N ILE A 310 20.19 -7.07 17.76
CA ILE A 310 20.07 -7.60 16.41
C ILE A 310 20.84 -6.72 15.44
N THR A 311 20.60 -5.41 15.49
CA THR A 311 21.27 -4.43 14.61
C THR A 311 22.78 -4.49 14.78
N MET A 312 23.29 -4.45 16.03
CA MET A 312 24.74 -4.50 16.28
C MET A 312 25.33 -5.85 15.89
N GLY A 313 24.66 -6.96 16.23
CA GLY A 313 25.12 -8.29 15.84
C GLY A 313 25.27 -8.37 14.33
N ALA A 314 24.25 -7.96 13.58
CA ALA A 314 24.25 -7.93 12.12
C ALA A 314 25.37 -7.03 11.55
N ALA A 315 25.50 -5.81 12.06
CA ALA A 315 26.50 -4.85 11.59
C ALA A 315 27.95 -5.25 11.94
N MET A 316 28.15 -6.10 12.96
CA MET A 316 29.45 -6.67 13.32
C MET A 316 29.77 -7.99 12.60
N ARG A 317 28.82 -8.56 11.85
CA ARG A 317 28.99 -9.84 11.14
C ARG A 317 30.17 -9.78 10.18
N GLY A 318 31.01 -10.83 10.21
CA GLY A 318 32.17 -10.96 9.32
C GLY A 318 33.35 -10.02 9.61
N LYS A 319 33.24 -9.08 10.57
CA LYS A 319 34.34 -8.16 10.94
C LYS A 319 35.35 -8.89 11.82
N THR A 320 36.45 -9.40 11.24
CA THR A 320 37.45 -10.20 11.99
C THR A 320 38.54 -9.39 12.70
N LYS A 321 38.64 -8.08 12.39
CA LYS A 321 39.65 -7.16 12.93
C LYS A 321 39.22 -6.56 14.27
N PRO A 322 39.97 -6.76 15.38
CA PRO A 322 39.59 -6.26 16.71
C PRO A 322 39.48 -4.74 16.80
N GLU A 323 40.21 -3.99 15.95
CA GLU A 323 40.17 -2.54 15.90
C GLU A 323 38.77 -2.00 15.55
N LEU A 324 38.03 -2.71 14.68
CA LEU A 324 36.67 -2.36 14.30
C LEU A 324 35.70 -2.52 15.48
N TRP A 325 35.87 -3.57 16.28
CA TRP A 325 35.07 -3.82 17.48
C TRP A 325 35.37 -2.81 18.57
N ASN A 326 36.64 -2.50 18.79
CA ASN A 326 37.04 -1.48 19.76
C ASN A 326 36.53 -0.09 19.35
N HIS A 327 36.55 0.23 18.06
CA HIS A 327 35.96 1.46 17.54
C HIS A 327 34.45 1.52 17.81
N ALA A 328 33.71 0.46 17.46
CA ALA A 328 32.27 0.36 17.71
C ALA A 328 31.93 0.54 19.20
N LEU A 329 32.65 -0.16 20.08
CA LEU A 329 32.48 -0.06 21.52
C LEU A 329 32.72 1.36 22.05
N ASN A 330 33.77 2.03 21.55
CA ASN A 330 34.06 3.40 21.95
C ASN A 330 32.99 4.39 21.45
N GLN A 331 32.41 4.17 20.28
CA GLN A 331 31.31 5.00 19.78
C GLN A 331 30.03 4.80 20.59
N LEU A 332 29.69 3.55 20.95
CA LEU A 332 28.53 3.24 21.80
C LEU A 332 28.60 3.93 23.17
N ARG A 333 29.80 4.02 23.74
CA ARG A 333 30.05 4.66 25.05
C ARG A 333 30.05 6.19 25.01
N ARG A 334 30.11 6.81 23.83
CA ARG A 334 30.03 8.27 23.72
C ARG A 334 28.56 8.68 23.82
N SER A 335 28.21 9.43 24.87
CA SER A 335 26.88 10.00 25.00
C SER A 335 26.71 11.15 24.01
N VAL A 336 25.58 11.14 23.30
CA VAL A 336 25.15 12.26 22.45
C VAL A 336 23.78 12.70 22.97
N PRO A 337 23.54 14.00 23.17
CA PRO A 337 22.21 14.48 23.56
C PRO A 337 21.20 14.13 22.47
N CYS A 338 20.31 13.17 22.77
CA CYS A 338 19.24 12.74 21.88
C CYS A 338 18.02 13.67 22.03
N ALA A 339 17.23 13.83 20.96
CA ALA A 339 15.98 14.59 21.04
C ALA A 339 14.95 13.86 21.91
N ALA A 340 14.05 14.63 22.55
CA ALA A 340 12.95 14.07 23.33
C ALA A 340 12.09 13.12 22.47
N GLY A 341 11.99 11.85 22.88
CA GLY A 341 11.19 10.82 22.20
C GLY A 341 11.96 9.76 21.44
N ILE A 342 13.28 9.91 21.24
CA ILE A 342 14.16 8.84 20.76
C ILE A 342 14.83 8.20 21.96
N GLU A 343 14.75 6.88 22.07
CA GLU A 343 15.38 6.15 23.15
C GLU A 343 16.90 6.17 22.96
N GLU A 344 17.60 6.81 23.91
CA GLU A 344 19.07 6.98 23.89
C GLU A 344 19.81 5.64 23.70
N LEU A 345 19.24 4.55 24.23
CA LEU A 345 19.75 3.19 24.11
C LEU A 345 19.72 2.63 22.68
N LEU A 346 18.85 3.13 21.80
CA LEU A 346 18.74 2.67 20.41
C LEU A 346 19.57 3.52 19.45
N TYR A 347 19.75 4.80 19.78
CA TYR A 347 20.38 5.75 18.89
C TYR A 347 21.82 5.36 18.54
N ASN A 348 22.68 5.14 19.54
CA ASN A 348 24.09 4.85 19.32
C ASN A 348 24.31 3.56 18.49
N PRO A 349 23.64 2.43 18.82
CA PRO A 349 23.67 1.22 18.00
C PRO A 349 23.24 1.44 16.55
N LEU A 350 22.09 2.09 16.35
CA LEU A 350 21.53 2.31 15.01
C LEU A 350 22.38 3.26 14.17
N LYS A 351 22.87 4.34 14.78
CA LYS A 351 23.78 5.27 14.11
C LYS A 351 25.08 4.58 13.71
N TRP A 352 25.67 3.76 14.58
CA TRP A 352 26.90 3.06 14.23
C TRP A 352 26.69 2.08 13.07
N SER A 353 25.56 1.36 13.07
CA SER A 353 25.17 0.50 11.96
C SER A 353 25.05 1.29 10.66
N TYR A 354 24.38 2.45 10.70
CA TYR A 354 24.26 3.37 9.57
C TYR A 354 25.61 3.90 9.06
N ASP A 355 26.47 4.44 9.95
CA ASP A 355 27.78 5.00 9.59
C ASP A 355 28.76 3.92 9.08
N SER A 356 28.51 2.65 9.42
CA SER A 356 29.32 1.51 8.94
C SER A 356 28.95 1.05 7.52
N LEU A 357 27.92 1.64 6.91
CA LEU A 357 27.52 1.34 5.53
C LEU A 357 28.37 2.14 4.55
N GLU A 358 28.95 1.46 3.56
CA GLU A 358 29.60 2.09 2.42
C GLU A 358 28.52 2.58 1.43
N ALA A 359 27.88 3.71 1.73
CA ALA A 359 26.77 4.23 0.93
C ALA A 359 26.90 5.74 0.65
N GLU A 360 27.92 6.10 -0.13
CA GLU A 360 27.98 7.40 -0.81
C GLU A 360 27.54 7.26 -2.27
N GLY A 361 26.81 8.26 -2.80
CA GLY A 361 26.59 8.40 -4.25
C GLY A 361 25.44 7.57 -4.85
N LEU A 362 24.21 7.82 -4.40
CA LEU A 362 23.02 7.15 -4.97
C LEU A 362 22.73 7.47 -6.44
N ILE A 363 23.42 8.43 -7.07
CA ILE A 363 23.39 8.69 -8.53
C ILE A 363 24.80 9.07 -8.96
N ASP A 364 25.52 8.13 -9.59
CA ASP A 364 26.82 8.41 -10.23
C ASP A 364 26.57 8.64 -11.72
N GLU A 365 26.97 9.82 -12.20
CA GLU A 365 26.82 10.24 -13.60
C GLU A 365 27.63 9.34 -14.57
N ARG A 366 28.60 8.57 -14.06
CA ARG A 366 29.56 7.78 -14.85
C ARG A 366 29.16 6.33 -15.10
N GLU A 367 28.19 5.80 -14.37
CA GLU A 367 27.74 4.40 -14.49
C GLU A 367 26.56 4.28 -15.46
N ASN A 368 26.38 3.12 -16.12
CA ASN A 368 25.18 2.84 -16.92
C ASN A 368 23.98 2.50 -15.99
N TYR A 369 22.76 2.45 -16.54
CA TYR A 369 21.54 2.23 -15.76
C TYR A 369 21.52 0.87 -15.03
N GLU A 370 22.11 -0.17 -15.63
CA GLU A 370 22.14 -1.51 -15.05
C GLU A 370 23.09 -1.62 -13.86
N ASP A 371 24.28 -1.04 -13.96
CA ASP A 371 25.23 -0.97 -12.85
C ASP A 371 24.64 -0.16 -11.69
N PHE A 372 23.98 0.97 -12.03
CA PHE A 372 23.23 1.78 -11.07
C PHE A 372 22.13 0.97 -10.36
N PHE A 373 21.31 0.24 -11.12
CA PHE A 373 20.20 -0.56 -10.58
C PHE A 373 20.71 -1.71 -9.72
N SER A 374 21.76 -2.40 -10.17
CA SER A 374 22.41 -3.50 -9.44
C SER A 374 23.06 -3.01 -8.15
N ARG A 375 23.69 -1.82 -8.16
CA ARG A 375 24.21 -1.16 -6.96
C ARG A 375 23.08 -0.79 -6.00
N GLY A 376 21.96 -0.30 -6.53
CA GLY A 376 20.74 -0.03 -5.74
C GLY A 376 20.21 -1.29 -5.03
N ILE A 377 20.08 -2.40 -5.74
CA ILE A 377 19.69 -3.70 -5.16
C ILE A 377 20.70 -4.12 -4.10
N THR A 378 21.99 -4.04 -4.39
CA THR A 378 23.06 -4.42 -3.45
C THR A 378 22.98 -3.58 -2.17
N LEU A 379 22.72 -2.29 -2.28
CA LEU A 379 22.57 -1.40 -1.12
C LEU A 379 21.31 -1.74 -0.30
N ILE A 380 20.19 -2.05 -0.94
CA ILE A 380 18.96 -2.50 -0.27
C ILE A 380 19.20 -3.82 0.46
N GLU A 381 19.83 -4.80 -0.19
CA GLU A 381 20.14 -6.08 0.42
C GLU A 381 21.16 -5.94 1.56
N ASN A 382 22.16 -5.05 1.45
CA ASN A 382 23.07 -4.73 2.55
C ASN A 382 22.34 -4.11 3.75
N LEU A 383 21.35 -3.25 3.52
CA LEU A 383 20.51 -2.67 4.57
C LEU A 383 19.62 -3.73 5.24
N LYS A 384 19.11 -4.70 4.48
CA LYS A 384 18.36 -5.86 5.00
C LYS A 384 19.26 -6.78 5.82
N ASP A 385 20.45 -7.09 5.30
CA ASP A 385 21.47 -7.89 6.00
C ASP A 385 21.91 -7.23 7.31
N SER A 386 21.92 -5.89 7.35
CA SER A 386 22.20 -5.08 8.55
C SER A 386 20.98 -4.92 9.48
N CYS A 387 19.84 -5.53 9.14
CA CYS A 387 18.58 -5.46 9.88
C CYS A 387 18.03 -4.02 10.06
N LEU A 388 18.41 -3.09 9.18
CA LEU A 388 17.88 -1.72 9.14
C LEU A 388 16.65 -1.60 8.23
N LEU A 389 16.52 -2.52 7.27
CA LEU A 389 15.33 -2.71 6.45
C LEU A 389 14.79 -4.14 6.62
N GLU A 390 13.49 -4.27 6.41
CA GLU A 390 12.76 -5.53 6.35
C GLU A 390 12.02 -5.63 5.02
N ASP A 391 11.62 -6.83 4.63
CA ASP A 391 10.70 -7.00 3.50
C ASP A 391 9.36 -6.31 3.80
N GLY A 392 8.87 -5.58 2.80
CA GLY A 392 7.61 -4.84 2.86
C GLY A 392 6.39 -5.76 2.73
N SER A 393 5.20 -5.14 2.69
CA SER A 393 3.93 -5.88 2.58
C SER A 393 3.73 -6.56 1.22
N TRP A 394 4.50 -6.14 0.21
CA TRP A 394 4.42 -6.65 -1.17
C TRP A 394 5.80 -7.10 -1.64
N GLU A 395 5.82 -8.06 -2.57
CA GLU A 395 7.06 -8.51 -3.20
C GLU A 395 7.79 -7.33 -3.85
N GLY A 396 9.12 -7.28 -3.68
CA GLY A 396 9.94 -6.18 -4.19
C GLY A 396 9.85 -4.86 -3.41
N THR A 397 9.06 -4.81 -2.32
CA THR A 397 9.01 -3.64 -1.43
C THR A 397 9.79 -3.89 -0.14
N VAL A 398 10.26 -2.81 0.48
CA VAL A 398 10.92 -2.84 1.79
C VAL A 398 10.22 -1.89 2.75
N LYS A 399 10.34 -2.17 4.05
CA LYS A 399 9.88 -1.31 5.13
C LYS A 399 10.99 -1.12 6.16
N MET A 400 10.86 -0.09 6.97
CA MET A 400 11.77 0.20 8.07
C MET A 400 11.00 0.10 9.37
N HIS A 401 11.61 -0.50 10.40
CA HIS A 401 11.05 -0.50 11.74
C HIS A 401 10.89 0.95 12.22
N ASP A 402 9.79 1.25 12.92
CA ASP A 402 9.41 2.60 13.34
C ASP A 402 10.51 3.36 14.13
N VAL A 403 11.21 2.71 15.05
CA VAL A 403 12.37 3.26 15.76
C VAL A 403 13.53 3.53 14.80
N VAL A 404 13.85 2.59 13.91
CA VAL A 404 14.92 2.78 12.91
C VAL A 404 14.61 3.98 12.03
N ARG A 405 13.33 4.17 11.67
CA ARG A 405 12.82 5.34 10.95
C ARG A 405 12.98 6.63 11.75
N ASP A 406 12.57 6.63 13.02
CA ASP A 406 12.69 7.81 13.89
C ASP A 406 14.16 8.25 14.03
N VAL A 407 15.08 7.29 14.24
CA VAL A 407 16.52 7.55 14.31
C VAL A 407 17.06 8.03 12.97
N SER A 408 16.65 7.42 11.85
CA SER A 408 17.09 7.82 10.52
C SER A 408 16.66 9.25 10.18
N ILE A 409 15.42 9.63 10.52
CA ILE A 409 14.91 11.00 10.34
C ILE A 409 15.71 11.97 11.21
N TRP A 410 16.04 11.59 12.44
CA TRP A 410 16.83 12.42 13.35
C TRP A 410 18.26 12.62 12.85
N ILE A 411 18.93 11.55 12.39
CA ILE A 411 20.27 11.62 11.79
C ILE A 411 20.22 12.55 10.57
N ALA A 412 19.26 12.32 9.67
CA ALA A 412 19.13 13.10 8.45
C ALA A 412 18.80 14.58 8.70
N SER A 413 18.17 14.93 9.83
CA SER A 413 17.82 16.31 10.18
C SER A 413 18.85 17.02 11.07
N SER A 414 19.69 16.26 11.79
CA SER A 414 20.58 16.79 12.84
C SER A 414 22.08 16.63 12.53
N CYS A 415 22.45 15.66 11.69
CA CYS A 415 23.83 15.19 11.59
C CYS A 415 24.23 14.88 10.16
N SER A 416 25.01 15.78 9.57
CA SER A 416 25.88 15.45 8.45
C SER A 416 27.22 16.16 8.64
N GLU A 417 28.30 15.45 8.34
CA GLU A 417 29.66 15.97 8.48
C GLU A 417 29.95 17.12 7.49
N ASP A 418 29.15 17.22 6.42
CA ASP A 418 29.18 18.28 5.40
C ASP A 418 28.16 19.42 5.63
N GLY A 419 27.32 19.33 6.67
CA GLY A 419 26.27 20.31 6.97
C GLY A 419 24.97 20.18 6.16
N SER A 420 24.84 19.17 5.29
CA SER A 420 23.61 18.83 4.56
C SER A 420 22.47 18.36 5.47
N LYS A 421 21.33 19.06 5.49
CA LYS A 421 20.14 18.61 6.24
C LYS A 421 19.09 18.01 5.31
N SER A 422 18.29 17.09 5.83
CA SER A 422 17.12 16.57 5.15
C SER A 422 15.86 16.85 5.97
N LEU A 423 14.80 17.24 5.29
CA LEU A 423 13.47 17.38 5.87
C LEU A 423 12.61 16.20 5.43
N VAL A 424 12.20 15.38 6.38
CA VAL A 424 11.37 14.19 6.12
C VAL A 424 10.09 14.28 6.94
N ARG A 425 8.96 14.41 6.24
CA ARG A 425 7.60 14.50 6.79
C ARG A 425 6.67 13.45 6.18
N SER A 426 7.19 12.27 5.82
CA SER A 426 6.39 11.25 5.12
C SER A 426 5.50 10.43 6.06
N GLY A 427 4.28 10.07 5.64
CA GLY A 427 3.40 9.18 6.42
C GLY A 427 2.68 9.85 7.59
N ASN A 428 2.82 11.17 7.75
CA ASN A 428 2.29 11.90 8.89
C ASN A 428 0.87 12.45 8.66
N GLY A 429 0.23 12.15 7.53
CA GLY A 429 -1.15 12.54 7.25
C GLY A 429 -1.35 14.05 7.08
N SER A 430 -0.26 14.81 6.91
CA SER A 430 -0.29 16.26 6.75
C SER A 430 -1.07 16.66 5.50
N LYS A 431 -1.88 17.71 5.62
CA LYS A 431 -2.66 18.28 4.51
C LYS A 431 -1.99 19.44 3.80
N GLU A 432 -1.06 20.10 4.49
CA GLU A 432 -0.35 21.29 4.02
C GLU A 432 1.13 21.22 4.44
N ILE A 433 1.96 21.98 3.73
CA ILE A 433 3.39 22.15 4.02
C ILE A 433 3.58 23.46 4.77
N SER A 434 4.35 23.47 5.87
CA SER A 434 4.70 24.71 6.57
C SER A 434 5.90 25.38 5.90
N ALA A 435 5.73 26.65 5.50
CA ALA A 435 6.81 27.43 4.90
C ALA A 435 8.03 27.58 5.83
N THR A 436 7.83 27.55 7.15
CA THR A 436 8.89 27.68 8.15
C THR A 436 9.85 26.49 8.20
N GLU A 437 9.44 25.33 7.67
CA GLU A 437 10.27 24.13 7.66
C GLU A 437 11.24 24.11 6.46
N LEU A 438 10.94 24.87 5.42
CA LEU A 438 11.73 24.94 4.19
C LEU A 438 12.85 25.96 4.33
N SER A 439 14.10 25.52 4.18
CA SER A 439 15.28 26.38 4.28
C SER A 439 16.41 25.96 3.33
N ASN A 440 17.35 26.88 3.07
CA ASN A 440 18.45 26.65 2.13
C ASN A 440 19.47 25.61 2.61
N SER A 441 19.45 25.27 3.91
CA SER A 441 20.31 24.22 4.46
C SER A 441 19.89 22.80 4.06
N LEU A 442 18.71 22.65 3.43
CA LEU A 442 18.15 21.36 3.06
C LEU A 442 18.73 20.88 1.72
N LYS A 443 19.30 19.67 1.69
CA LYS A 443 19.66 18.95 0.47
C LYS A 443 18.53 18.04 -0.03
N ARG A 444 17.71 17.50 0.87
CA ARG A 444 16.61 16.58 0.53
C ARG A 444 15.34 16.97 1.26
N VAL A 445 14.22 16.97 0.54
CA VAL A 445 12.91 17.32 1.07
C VAL A 445 11.91 16.23 0.69
N SER A 446 11.22 15.66 1.67
CA SER A 446 10.23 14.61 1.46
C SER A 446 8.95 14.85 2.24
N PHE A 447 7.84 14.89 1.50
CA PHE A 447 6.47 14.90 2.00
C PHE A 447 5.63 13.77 1.36
N MET A 448 6.27 12.70 0.91
CA MET A 448 5.59 11.54 0.31
C MET A 448 4.61 10.84 1.27
N ASN A 449 3.67 10.05 0.73
CA ASN A 449 2.73 9.24 1.52
C ASN A 449 1.95 10.07 2.56
N ASN A 450 1.35 11.18 2.15
CA ASN A 450 0.57 12.07 3.02
C ASN A 450 -0.81 12.33 2.42
N ASN A 451 -1.56 13.25 3.05
CA ASN A 451 -2.85 13.72 2.56
C ASN A 451 -2.74 15.16 2.04
N LEU A 452 -1.61 15.53 1.41
CA LEU A 452 -1.44 16.89 0.92
C LEU A 452 -2.51 17.20 -0.12
N GLU A 453 -3.25 18.26 0.12
CA GLU A 453 -4.28 18.77 -0.79
C GLU A 453 -3.76 20.00 -1.55
N ARG A 454 -2.84 20.76 -0.94
CA ARG A 454 -2.29 22.00 -1.51
C ARG A 454 -0.81 22.17 -1.16
N LEU A 455 -0.06 22.68 -2.12
CA LEU A 455 1.29 23.20 -1.91
C LEU A 455 1.23 24.70 -1.60
N LEU A 456 2.33 25.25 -1.10
CA LEU A 456 2.45 26.66 -0.77
C LEU A 456 2.30 27.54 -2.03
N ASN A 457 1.27 28.38 -2.05
CA ASN A 457 1.07 29.42 -3.05
C ASN A 457 1.79 30.70 -2.63
N ASP A 458 2.41 31.41 -3.58
CA ASP A 458 2.93 32.77 -3.44
C ASP A 458 3.96 33.01 -2.32
N SER A 459 4.47 31.94 -1.69
CA SER A 459 5.51 32.01 -0.66
C SER A 459 6.88 31.89 -1.31
N VAL A 460 7.82 32.74 -0.90
CA VAL A 460 9.23 32.64 -1.32
C VAL A 460 9.84 31.43 -0.63
N ILE A 461 9.91 30.31 -1.34
CA ILE A 461 10.60 29.11 -0.87
C ILE A 461 12.10 29.32 -1.09
N GLN A 462 12.88 29.13 -0.03
CA GLN A 462 14.33 29.20 -0.06
C GLN A 462 14.88 27.79 0.17
N CYS A 463 14.84 26.93 -0.85
CA CYS A 463 15.44 25.60 -0.84
C CYS A 463 16.42 25.44 -2.01
N SER A 464 17.22 26.47 -2.29
CA SER A 464 18.04 26.53 -3.51
C SER A 464 19.11 25.45 -3.58
N GLU A 465 19.50 24.86 -2.45
CA GLU A 465 20.47 23.77 -2.39
C GLU A 465 19.86 22.36 -2.43
N ALA A 466 18.53 22.26 -2.41
CA ALA A 466 17.86 20.98 -2.37
C ALA A 466 17.98 20.28 -3.73
N SER A 467 18.62 19.12 -3.73
CA SER A 467 18.79 18.27 -4.91
C SER A 467 17.68 17.24 -5.07
N THR A 468 16.86 17.03 -4.05
CA THR A 468 15.83 15.99 -4.05
C THR A 468 14.53 16.49 -3.44
N LEU A 469 13.43 16.30 -4.16
CA LEU A 469 12.07 16.63 -3.73
C LEU A 469 11.13 15.44 -4.00
N LEU A 470 10.57 14.89 -2.91
CA LEU A 470 9.68 13.73 -2.91
C LEU A 470 8.29 14.14 -2.43
N LEU A 471 7.30 14.10 -3.32
CA LEU A 471 5.90 14.46 -3.09
C LEU A 471 4.92 13.34 -3.45
N GLN A 472 5.42 12.16 -3.79
CA GLN A 472 4.60 11.05 -4.28
C GLN A 472 3.56 10.56 -3.26
N ASP A 473 2.52 9.91 -3.75
CA ASP A 473 1.44 9.30 -2.96
C ASP A 473 0.72 10.33 -2.06
N ASN A 474 0.39 11.47 -2.67
CA ASN A 474 -0.49 12.49 -2.11
C ASN A 474 -1.76 12.58 -2.97
N PRO A 475 -2.79 11.74 -2.72
CA PRO A 475 -3.93 11.57 -3.62
C PRO A 475 -4.85 12.80 -3.71
N GLY A 476 -4.72 13.75 -2.77
CA GLY A 476 -5.45 15.01 -2.80
C GLY A 476 -4.76 16.12 -3.61
N LEU A 477 -3.49 15.95 -3.97
CA LEU A 477 -2.68 16.98 -4.61
C LEU A 477 -2.99 17.05 -6.11
N ASP A 478 -3.67 18.12 -6.54
CA ASP A 478 -4.16 18.26 -7.93
C ASP A 478 -3.44 19.32 -8.77
N ARG A 479 -2.58 20.13 -8.13
CA ARG A 479 -1.89 21.26 -8.77
C ARG A 479 -0.53 21.50 -8.14
N VAL A 480 0.44 21.85 -9.00
CA VAL A 480 1.74 22.38 -8.58
C VAL A 480 1.77 23.89 -8.88
N PRO A 481 1.83 24.76 -7.86
CA PRO A 481 1.88 26.21 -8.07
C PRO A 481 3.17 26.62 -8.79
N VAL A 482 3.09 27.61 -9.68
CA VAL A 482 4.24 28.07 -10.49
C VAL A 482 5.45 28.43 -9.61
N ARG A 483 5.24 29.25 -8.57
CA ARG A 483 6.31 29.71 -7.66
C ARG A 483 6.89 28.62 -6.76
N PHE A 484 6.23 27.46 -6.65
CA PHE A 484 6.66 26.42 -5.73
C PHE A 484 8.01 25.81 -6.17
N LEU A 485 8.13 25.47 -7.47
CA LEU A 485 9.35 24.88 -8.02
C LEU A 485 10.49 25.89 -8.19
N GLU A 486 10.19 27.18 -8.28
CA GLU A 486 11.22 28.25 -8.35
C GLU A 486 12.14 28.24 -7.12
N GLY A 487 11.67 27.73 -5.98
CA GLY A 487 12.46 27.62 -4.75
C GLY A 487 13.53 26.52 -4.76
N PHE A 488 13.57 25.64 -5.76
CA PHE A 488 14.39 24.43 -5.81
C PHE A 488 15.42 24.48 -6.96
N GLY A 489 16.23 25.54 -7.03
CA GLY A 489 17.13 25.79 -8.16
C GLY A 489 18.20 24.72 -8.46
N ALA A 490 18.57 23.88 -7.49
CA ALA A 490 19.56 22.79 -7.66
C ALA A 490 18.93 21.39 -7.77
N LEU A 491 17.63 21.31 -8.09
CA LEU A 491 16.89 20.05 -8.06
C LEU A 491 17.39 19.06 -9.11
N ARG A 492 17.78 17.85 -8.66
CA ARG A 492 18.19 16.72 -9.51
C ARG A 492 17.12 15.64 -9.62
N LEU A 493 16.30 15.48 -8.58
CA LEU A 493 15.22 14.48 -8.56
C LEU A 493 13.92 15.14 -8.10
N LEU A 494 12.90 15.01 -8.94
CA LEU A 494 11.51 15.36 -8.63
C LEU A 494 10.62 14.12 -8.76
N ASN A 495 9.99 13.72 -7.67
CA ASN A 495 8.98 12.65 -7.68
C ASN A 495 7.63 13.18 -7.19
N ILE A 496 6.62 13.17 -8.07
CA ILE A 496 5.24 13.58 -7.77
C ILE A 496 4.26 12.45 -8.17
N SER A 497 4.75 11.21 -8.25
CA SER A 497 3.96 10.04 -8.65
C SER A 497 2.74 9.80 -7.73
N GLY A 498 1.68 9.18 -8.23
CA GLY A 498 0.49 8.84 -7.43
C GLY A 498 -0.30 10.04 -6.90
N THR A 499 -0.19 11.19 -7.56
CA THR A 499 -0.98 12.40 -7.27
C THR A 499 -2.07 12.60 -8.33
N ARG A 500 -2.91 13.63 -8.18
CA ARG A 500 -3.96 14.00 -9.15
C ARG A 500 -3.60 15.25 -9.95
N ILE A 501 -2.31 15.52 -10.10
CA ILE A 501 -1.85 16.68 -10.84
C ILE A 501 -2.36 16.64 -12.28
N LYS A 502 -2.87 17.77 -12.75
CA LYS A 502 -3.42 17.90 -14.11
C LYS A 502 -2.41 18.44 -15.11
N SER A 503 -1.47 19.23 -14.61
CA SER A 503 -0.39 19.83 -15.39
C SER A 503 0.78 20.19 -14.47
N LEU A 504 1.95 20.35 -15.07
CA LEU A 504 3.13 20.92 -14.42
C LEU A 504 3.33 22.37 -14.88
N PRO A 505 3.78 23.28 -14.00
CA PRO A 505 4.00 24.68 -14.36
C PRO A 505 5.25 24.87 -15.21
N ASP A 506 5.31 25.94 -16.00
CA ASP A 506 6.48 26.30 -16.83
C ASP A 506 7.76 26.55 -16.01
N SER A 507 7.65 26.83 -14.71
CA SER A 507 8.80 26.91 -13.80
C SER A 507 9.58 25.59 -13.70
N LEU A 508 8.98 24.45 -14.08
CA LEU A 508 9.70 23.19 -14.26
C LEU A 508 10.88 23.35 -15.24
N LEU A 509 10.73 24.18 -16.28
CA LEU A 509 11.75 24.42 -17.32
C LEU A 509 12.96 25.21 -16.83
N GLN A 510 12.94 25.67 -15.58
CA GLN A 510 14.07 26.36 -14.93
C GLN A 510 14.99 25.37 -14.19
N LEU A 511 14.57 24.11 -14.04
CA LEU A 511 15.33 23.07 -13.36
C LEU A 511 16.37 22.45 -14.30
N ASP A 512 17.37 23.23 -14.70
CA ASP A 512 18.40 22.85 -15.67
C ASP A 512 19.26 21.63 -15.20
N ASP A 513 19.28 21.38 -13.89
CA ASP A 513 20.00 20.28 -13.23
C ASP A 513 19.16 19.01 -13.00
N LEU A 514 17.93 18.94 -13.53
CA LEU A 514 17.05 17.80 -13.31
C LEU A 514 17.57 16.53 -14.02
N HIS A 515 17.78 15.46 -13.26
CA HIS A 515 18.24 14.14 -13.73
C HIS A 515 17.10 13.11 -13.77
N ALA A 516 16.14 13.21 -12.84
CA ALA A 516 15.00 12.30 -12.78
C ALA A 516 13.69 13.05 -12.54
N LEU A 517 12.71 12.80 -13.41
CA LEU A 517 11.34 13.28 -13.30
C LEU A 517 10.39 12.07 -13.25
N LEU A 518 9.80 11.83 -12.08
CA LEU A 518 8.95 10.68 -11.82
C LEU A 518 7.50 11.14 -11.59
N LEU A 519 6.61 10.73 -12.48
CA LEU A 519 5.21 11.15 -12.57
C LEU A 519 4.26 9.95 -12.72
N SER A 520 4.73 8.75 -12.35
CA SER A 520 3.96 7.53 -12.49
C SER A 520 2.61 7.62 -11.78
N ASN A 521 1.56 7.03 -12.35
CA ASN A 521 0.22 6.99 -11.78
C ASN A 521 -0.42 8.38 -11.54
N CYS A 522 0.01 9.42 -12.26
CA CYS A 522 -0.68 10.72 -12.34
C CYS A 522 -1.76 10.67 -13.44
N LYS A 523 -2.90 10.04 -13.15
CA LYS A 523 -3.93 9.70 -14.16
C LYS A 523 -4.58 10.91 -14.85
N ASP A 524 -4.63 12.05 -14.17
CA ASP A 524 -5.23 13.29 -14.69
C ASP A 524 -4.24 14.16 -15.49
N LEU A 525 -2.97 13.74 -15.57
CA LEU A 525 -1.92 14.43 -16.32
C LEU A 525 -2.00 14.04 -17.80
N GLU A 526 -2.53 14.94 -18.63
CA GLU A 526 -2.77 14.69 -20.06
C GLU A 526 -1.66 15.22 -20.98
N GLU A 527 -0.86 16.18 -20.51
CA GLU A 527 0.25 16.78 -21.25
C GLU A 527 1.39 17.22 -20.32
N LEU A 528 2.57 17.42 -20.92
CA LEU A 528 3.73 18.04 -20.26
C LEU A 528 4.14 19.33 -20.97
N PRO A 529 4.77 20.29 -20.25
CA PRO A 529 5.43 21.42 -20.90
C PRO A 529 6.59 20.92 -21.80
N PRO A 530 7.04 21.72 -22.78
CA PRO A 530 8.11 21.33 -23.70
C PRO A 530 9.41 20.97 -22.97
N LEU A 531 9.95 19.78 -23.22
CA LEU A 531 11.07 19.24 -22.46
C LEU A 531 12.46 19.64 -22.98
N GLU A 532 12.54 20.50 -24.00
CA GLU A 532 13.77 20.88 -24.73
C GLU A 532 14.92 21.36 -23.84
N ARG A 533 14.62 21.88 -22.64
CA ARG A 533 15.63 22.42 -21.72
C ARG A 533 16.28 21.38 -20.79
N PHE A 534 15.70 20.18 -20.65
CA PHE A 534 16.18 19.19 -19.68
C PHE A 534 17.37 18.37 -20.19
N ASN A 535 18.46 19.06 -20.53
CA ASN A 535 19.64 18.44 -21.13
C ASN A 535 20.34 17.41 -20.23
N ARG A 536 20.09 17.42 -18.91
CA ARG A 536 20.66 16.48 -17.93
C ARG A 536 19.72 15.34 -17.55
N LEU A 537 18.48 15.33 -18.07
CA LEU A 537 17.50 14.32 -17.70
C LEU A 537 17.93 12.94 -18.18
N GLN A 538 17.98 12.00 -17.26
CA GLN A 538 18.35 10.61 -17.48
C GLN A 538 17.15 9.68 -17.30
N VAL A 539 16.20 10.02 -16.43
CA VAL A 539 15.02 9.19 -16.14
C VAL A 539 13.75 10.03 -16.28
N LEU A 540 12.84 9.56 -17.14
CA LEU A 540 11.50 10.09 -17.29
C LEU A 540 10.49 8.94 -17.13
N ASP A 541 9.73 8.98 -16.05
CA ASP A 541 8.66 8.00 -15.80
C ASP A 541 7.29 8.67 -15.87
N LEU A 542 6.53 8.30 -16.89
CA LEU A 542 5.18 8.73 -17.21
C LEU A 542 4.20 7.55 -17.20
N SER A 543 4.59 6.42 -16.62
CA SER A 543 3.73 5.23 -16.58
C SER A 543 2.38 5.51 -15.91
N ARG A 544 1.30 4.89 -16.39
CA ARG A 544 -0.05 5.05 -15.81
C ARG A 544 -0.55 6.51 -15.75
N THR A 545 -0.10 7.37 -16.64
CA THR A 545 -0.60 8.75 -16.82
C THR A 545 -1.68 8.83 -17.90
N GLY A 546 -2.34 9.99 -18.01
CA GLY A 546 -3.30 10.31 -19.06
C GLY A 546 -2.68 10.90 -20.33
N ILE A 547 -1.35 10.81 -20.50
CA ILE A 547 -0.62 11.41 -21.62
C ILE A 547 -1.14 10.87 -22.95
N ARG A 548 -1.47 11.78 -23.88
CA ARG A 548 -2.06 11.44 -25.19
C ARG A 548 -1.07 11.41 -26.35
N GLU A 549 0.01 12.16 -26.24
CA GLU A 549 1.07 12.28 -27.24
C GLU A 549 2.43 12.40 -26.57
N LEU A 550 3.53 12.07 -27.26
CA LEU A 550 4.86 12.31 -26.70
C LEU A 550 5.07 13.82 -26.48
N PRO A 551 5.70 14.21 -25.35
CA PRO A 551 5.90 15.61 -25.04
C PRO A 551 6.83 16.28 -26.04
N ARG A 552 6.52 17.54 -26.40
CA ARG A 552 7.34 18.32 -27.34
C ARG A 552 8.76 18.47 -26.81
N GLY A 553 9.75 18.32 -27.70
CA GLY A 553 11.15 18.45 -27.34
C GLY A 553 11.76 17.20 -26.69
N LEU A 554 11.00 16.10 -26.58
CA LEU A 554 11.54 14.82 -26.09
C LEU A 554 12.76 14.39 -26.93
N GLU A 555 12.74 14.65 -28.22
CA GLU A 555 13.81 14.30 -29.16
C GLU A 555 15.13 15.06 -28.93
N GLN A 556 15.12 16.10 -28.09
CA GLN A 556 16.31 16.86 -27.68
C GLN A 556 17.01 16.23 -26.45
N LEU A 557 16.37 15.27 -25.78
CA LEU A 557 16.89 14.68 -24.53
C LEU A 557 18.00 13.65 -24.78
N GLY A 558 19.15 14.11 -25.27
CA GLY A 558 20.28 13.26 -25.64
C GLY A 558 20.92 12.48 -24.49
N ASN A 559 20.65 12.84 -23.23
CA ASN A 559 21.12 12.13 -22.03
C ASN A 559 20.06 11.21 -21.41
N LEU A 560 18.86 11.11 -21.99
CA LEU A 560 17.80 10.25 -21.47
C LEU A 560 18.22 8.77 -21.61
N ARG A 561 18.23 8.05 -20.49
CA ARG A 561 18.62 6.63 -20.40
C ARG A 561 17.42 5.74 -20.12
N HIS A 562 16.40 6.24 -19.43
CA HIS A 562 15.21 5.48 -19.07
C HIS A 562 13.95 6.29 -19.41
N LEU A 563 13.11 5.74 -20.29
CA LEU A 563 11.80 6.28 -20.63
C LEU A 563 10.73 5.23 -20.35
N ASN A 564 9.85 5.53 -19.40
CA ASN A 564 8.71 4.67 -19.08
C ASN A 564 7.39 5.36 -19.40
N LEU A 565 6.63 4.74 -20.29
CA LEU A 565 5.29 5.10 -20.76
C LEU A 565 4.38 3.85 -20.71
N GLY A 566 4.68 2.90 -19.82
CA GLY A 566 3.86 1.71 -19.60
C GLY A 566 2.48 2.08 -19.05
N ASP A 567 1.45 1.32 -19.42
CA ASP A 567 0.06 1.54 -18.98
C ASP A 567 -0.51 2.94 -19.30
N THR A 568 0.08 3.71 -20.24
CA THR A 568 -0.48 5.00 -20.68
C THR A 568 -1.55 4.78 -21.75
N HIS A 569 -2.72 4.28 -21.36
CA HIS A 569 -3.75 3.82 -22.31
C HIS A 569 -4.27 4.90 -23.29
N GLN A 570 -4.10 6.19 -22.97
CA GLN A 570 -4.53 7.30 -23.84
C GLN A 570 -3.47 7.71 -24.89
N LEU A 571 -2.26 7.17 -24.81
CA LEU A 571 -1.18 7.45 -25.76
C LEU A 571 -1.44 6.70 -27.06
N GLU A 572 -2.19 7.29 -28.00
CA GLU A 572 -2.56 6.61 -29.25
C GLU A 572 -1.60 6.89 -30.41
N VAL A 573 -0.73 7.90 -30.26
CA VAL A 573 0.21 8.32 -31.31
C VAL A 573 1.60 8.55 -30.72
N VAL A 574 2.58 7.87 -31.30
CA VAL A 574 4.02 8.11 -31.11
C VAL A 574 4.54 8.73 -32.40
N GLN A 575 5.05 9.97 -32.32
CA GLN A 575 5.47 10.71 -33.50
C GLN A 575 6.74 10.13 -34.14
N ALA A 576 6.73 10.03 -35.46
CA ALA A 576 7.86 9.54 -36.24
C ALA A 576 9.12 10.39 -36.00
N GLY A 577 10.27 9.73 -35.81
CA GLY A 577 11.57 10.38 -35.67
C GLY A 577 11.87 10.96 -34.28
N VAL A 578 10.95 10.85 -33.30
CA VAL A 578 11.19 11.33 -31.93
C VAL A 578 12.05 10.33 -31.16
N ILE A 579 11.58 9.08 -31.05
CA ILE A 579 12.27 8.04 -30.28
C ILE A 579 13.67 7.75 -30.84
N SER A 580 13.83 7.71 -32.17
CA SER A 580 15.11 7.41 -32.81
C SER A 580 16.23 8.43 -32.55
N LYS A 581 15.93 9.63 -32.03
CA LYS A 581 16.94 10.63 -31.63
C LYS A 581 17.46 10.47 -30.21
N LEU A 582 16.85 9.59 -29.40
CA LEU A 582 17.23 9.33 -28.00
C LEU A 582 18.47 8.42 -27.92
N SER A 583 19.62 8.90 -28.43
CA SER A 583 20.84 8.09 -28.60
C SER A 583 21.43 7.46 -27.31
N SER A 584 21.09 7.99 -26.13
CA SER A 584 21.52 7.44 -24.84
C SER A 584 20.52 6.48 -24.20
N LEU A 585 19.40 6.16 -24.86
CA LEU A 585 18.33 5.39 -24.25
C LEU A 585 18.75 3.94 -24.03
N GLU A 586 18.63 3.47 -22.78
CA GLU A 586 18.99 2.13 -22.33
C GLU A 586 17.76 1.27 -22.02
N VAL A 587 16.71 1.91 -21.50
CA VAL A 587 15.43 1.27 -21.15
C VAL A 587 14.27 2.05 -21.79
N LEU A 588 13.45 1.34 -22.57
CA LEU A 588 12.21 1.86 -23.14
C LEU A 588 11.05 0.94 -22.78
N ASP A 589 10.13 1.46 -21.96
CA ASP A 589 8.89 0.77 -21.61
C ASP A 589 7.68 1.50 -22.20
N LEU A 590 6.96 0.79 -23.06
CA LEU A 590 5.74 1.18 -23.75
C LEU A 590 4.74 0.00 -23.71
N SER A 591 4.78 -0.85 -22.68
CA SER A 591 3.76 -1.91 -22.53
C SER A 591 2.38 -1.32 -22.29
N ASP A 592 1.36 -1.99 -22.80
CA ASP A 592 -0.04 -1.76 -22.44
C ASP A 592 -0.55 -0.32 -22.65
N ASN A 593 -0.05 0.38 -23.67
CA ASN A 593 -0.17 1.82 -23.76
C ASN A 593 -0.97 2.43 -24.94
N GLY A 594 -2.17 2.04 -25.36
CA GLY A 594 -2.84 2.69 -26.53
C GLY A 594 -2.17 2.52 -27.92
N TYR A 595 -0.92 2.96 -28.09
CA TYR A 595 -0.10 2.85 -29.29
C TYR A 595 0.24 1.40 -29.60
N ILE A 596 0.21 1.06 -30.88
CA ILE A 596 0.57 -0.27 -31.35
C ILE A 596 1.63 -0.13 -32.42
N TRP A 597 2.82 -0.66 -32.14
CA TRP A 597 3.93 -0.63 -33.06
C TRP A 597 3.62 -1.45 -34.30
N LYS A 598 3.98 -0.91 -35.46
CA LYS A 598 3.87 -1.58 -36.76
C LYS A 598 5.18 -1.42 -37.52
N VAL A 599 5.41 -2.33 -38.46
CA VAL A 599 6.56 -2.30 -39.36
C VAL A 599 6.44 -1.18 -40.39
N LYS A 600 7.56 -0.77 -40.95
CA LYS A 600 7.66 0.28 -41.97
C LYS A 600 6.75 -0.05 -43.16
N GLY A 601 5.94 0.93 -43.57
CA GLY A 601 4.93 0.77 -44.62
C GLY A 601 3.54 0.36 -44.13
N ALA A 602 3.38 0.01 -42.84
CA ALA A 602 2.08 -0.23 -42.20
C ALA A 602 1.67 0.86 -41.19
N VAL A 603 2.52 1.87 -40.99
CA VAL A 603 2.25 3.09 -40.20
C VAL A 603 1.91 4.28 -41.09
N LYS A 604 1.20 5.29 -40.56
CA LYS A 604 1.07 6.60 -41.22
C LYS A 604 2.41 7.34 -41.22
N GLU A 605 2.62 8.29 -42.12
CA GLU A 605 3.90 9.05 -42.22
C GLU A 605 4.29 9.78 -40.93
N GLU A 606 3.31 10.16 -40.10
CA GLU A 606 3.51 10.89 -38.85
C GLU A 606 3.73 9.97 -37.64
N GLU A 607 3.54 8.65 -37.78
CA GLU A 607 3.61 7.65 -36.72
C GLU A 607 4.94 6.87 -36.75
N ALA A 608 5.52 6.58 -35.59
CA ALA A 608 6.80 5.90 -35.48
C ALA A 608 6.74 4.42 -35.92
N CYS A 609 7.70 3.96 -36.71
CA CYS A 609 7.76 2.54 -37.08
C CYS A 609 8.71 1.75 -36.18
N PHE A 610 8.47 0.44 -36.06
CA PHE A 610 9.31 -0.48 -35.27
C PHE A 610 10.80 -0.41 -35.63
N GLU A 611 11.11 -0.17 -36.90
CA GLU A 611 12.47 -0.02 -37.41
C GLU A 611 13.19 1.22 -36.86
N GLU A 612 12.50 2.21 -36.31
CA GLU A 612 13.15 3.36 -35.65
C GLU A 612 13.93 2.96 -34.39
N LEU A 613 13.51 1.86 -33.73
CA LEU A 613 14.18 1.36 -32.54
C LEU A 613 15.60 0.84 -32.82
N GLN A 614 15.92 0.50 -34.07
CA GLN A 614 17.26 0.05 -34.46
C GLN A 614 18.33 1.13 -34.24
N CYS A 615 17.94 2.41 -34.31
CA CYS A 615 18.80 3.57 -34.10
C CYS A 615 19.28 3.71 -32.65
N LEU A 616 18.61 3.02 -31.71
CA LEU A 616 18.95 3.05 -30.30
C LEU A 616 20.05 2.03 -30.00
N GLU A 617 21.30 2.43 -30.22
CA GLU A 617 22.46 1.53 -30.07
C GLU A 617 22.71 1.08 -28.62
N ARG A 618 22.26 1.88 -27.64
CA ARG A 618 22.38 1.60 -26.21
C ARG A 618 21.16 0.94 -25.60
N LEU A 619 20.13 0.61 -26.38
CA LEU A 619 18.91 0.00 -25.87
C LEU A 619 19.17 -1.45 -25.47
N HIS A 620 18.95 -1.78 -24.20
CA HIS A 620 19.12 -3.14 -23.68
C HIS A 620 17.82 -3.71 -23.07
N VAL A 621 16.86 -2.86 -22.69
CA VAL A 621 15.54 -3.28 -22.16
C VAL A 621 14.43 -2.66 -23.00
N LEU A 622 13.55 -3.51 -23.55
CA LEU A 622 12.45 -3.06 -24.42
C LEU A 622 11.13 -3.75 -24.04
N SER A 623 10.09 -2.96 -23.78
CA SER A 623 8.73 -3.46 -23.58
C SER A 623 7.75 -2.76 -24.53
N ILE A 624 7.13 -3.48 -25.45
CA ILE A 624 6.22 -2.92 -26.48
C ILE A 624 5.10 -3.89 -26.88
N ARG A 625 4.05 -3.36 -27.53
CA ARG A 625 3.05 -4.14 -28.26
C ARG A 625 3.25 -3.97 -29.77
N LEU A 626 3.34 -5.07 -30.50
CA LEU A 626 3.67 -5.13 -31.92
C LEU A 626 2.61 -5.92 -32.70
N ILE A 627 2.09 -5.36 -33.79
CA ILE A 627 1.28 -6.11 -34.77
C ILE A 627 2.17 -6.44 -35.99
N PRO A 628 2.62 -7.69 -36.16
CA PRO A 628 3.29 -8.11 -37.38
C PRO A 628 2.24 -8.38 -38.45
N ARG A 629 2.31 -7.70 -39.59
CA ARG A 629 1.49 -8.07 -40.77
C ARG A 629 2.26 -8.90 -41.80
N TYR A 630 3.57 -8.77 -41.93
CA TYR A 630 4.46 -9.69 -42.67
C TYR A 630 5.91 -9.47 -42.16
N THR A 631 6.65 -10.52 -41.81
CA THR A 631 8.12 -10.46 -41.63
C THR A 631 8.78 -11.14 -42.82
N PRO A 632 9.77 -10.51 -43.48
CA PRO A 632 11.13 -11.07 -43.34
C PRO A 632 12.28 -10.04 -43.57
N HIS A 633 13.29 -10.01 -42.70
CA HIS A 633 14.70 -9.73 -43.06
C HIS A 633 15.64 -9.95 -41.87
N ASP A 634 16.85 -10.46 -42.13
CA ASP A 634 17.93 -10.70 -41.15
C ASP A 634 18.31 -9.45 -40.32
N THR A 635 18.03 -8.25 -40.83
CA THR A 635 18.36 -6.96 -40.19
C THR A 635 17.58 -6.72 -38.90
N ILE A 636 16.31 -7.15 -38.80
CA ILE A 636 15.50 -6.99 -37.58
C ILE A 636 16.04 -7.87 -36.44
N ILE A 637 16.52 -9.07 -36.76
CA ILE A 637 17.07 -10.02 -35.78
C ILE A 637 18.37 -9.47 -35.17
N SER A 638 19.19 -8.78 -35.97
CA SER A 638 20.54 -8.35 -35.56
C SER A 638 20.55 -7.38 -34.37
N TRP A 639 19.61 -6.44 -34.28
CA TRP A 639 19.59 -5.46 -33.20
C TRP A 639 18.81 -5.94 -31.97
N ILE A 640 17.79 -6.80 -32.16
CA ILE A 640 17.06 -7.45 -31.05
C ILE A 640 18.02 -8.31 -30.22
N ASN A 641 19.03 -8.92 -30.86
CA ASN A 641 20.08 -9.68 -30.16
C ASN A 641 20.94 -8.82 -29.19
N ARG A 642 20.86 -7.48 -29.27
CA ARG A 642 21.52 -6.57 -28.30
C ARG A 642 20.72 -6.43 -27.00
N LEU A 643 19.41 -6.74 -27.04
CA LEU A 643 18.54 -6.63 -25.87
C LEU A 643 18.90 -7.70 -24.84
N LYS A 644 19.06 -7.27 -23.59
CA LYS A 644 19.27 -8.14 -22.44
C LYS A 644 17.94 -8.65 -21.86
N ALA A 645 16.90 -7.82 -21.93
CA ALA A 645 15.54 -8.18 -21.51
C ALA A 645 14.52 -7.54 -22.45
N PHE A 646 13.44 -8.26 -22.77
CA PHE A 646 12.35 -7.68 -23.55
C PHE A 646 11.01 -8.35 -23.28
N ILE A 647 9.94 -7.56 -23.43
CA ILE A 647 8.55 -8.02 -23.47
C ILE A 647 7.95 -7.46 -24.76
N ILE A 648 7.77 -8.32 -25.77
CA ILE A 648 7.13 -7.93 -27.03
C ILE A 648 5.82 -8.71 -27.12
N VAL A 649 4.71 -8.03 -26.86
CA VAL A 649 3.38 -8.62 -27.00
C VAL A 649 2.98 -8.57 -28.47
N ILE A 650 2.67 -9.73 -29.04
CA ILE A 650 2.32 -9.90 -30.46
C ILE A 650 0.83 -10.25 -30.58
N GLY A 651 0.04 -9.40 -31.25
CA GLY A 651 -1.45 -9.49 -31.30
C GLY A 651 -2.13 -8.79 -30.10
N TRP A 652 -3.42 -8.45 -30.02
CA TRP A 652 -4.63 -8.66 -30.85
C TRP A 652 -5.28 -7.32 -31.25
N GLU A 653 -5.84 -7.31 -32.45
CA GLU A 653 -6.92 -6.42 -32.88
C GLU A 653 -8.25 -7.11 -32.46
N CYS A 654 -8.99 -6.56 -31.49
CA CYS A 654 -10.42 -6.84 -31.37
C CYS A 654 -11.13 -6.15 -32.54
N ILE A 655 -11.01 -6.71 -33.75
CA ILE A 655 -11.89 -6.33 -34.85
C ILE A 655 -13.17 -7.16 -34.67
N PRO A 656 -14.35 -6.54 -34.48
CA PRO A 656 -15.60 -7.22 -34.74
C PRO A 656 -15.68 -7.44 -36.25
N TYR A 657 -15.14 -8.56 -36.75
CA TYR A 657 -15.36 -8.95 -38.13
C TYR A 657 -16.80 -9.45 -38.26
N SER A 658 -17.70 -8.56 -38.68
CA SER A 658 -18.73 -8.98 -39.63
C SER A 658 -18.00 -9.40 -40.90
N LEU A 659 -17.99 -10.71 -41.17
CA LEU A 659 -17.63 -11.25 -42.48
C LEU A 659 -18.43 -10.53 -43.57
N PRO A 660 -17.81 -10.06 -44.66
CA PRO A 660 -18.45 -10.08 -45.96
C PRO A 660 -18.04 -11.38 -46.65
N ASP A 661 -19.05 -12.10 -47.11
CA ASP A 661 -18.94 -13.26 -47.98
C ASP A 661 -18.01 -13.00 -49.20
N ILE A 662 -17.54 -14.13 -49.76
CA ILE A 662 -17.28 -14.39 -51.20
C ILE A 662 -15.80 -14.73 -51.54
N PHE A 663 -15.62 -16.04 -51.77
CA PHE A 663 -14.62 -16.85 -52.51
C PHE A 663 -13.13 -16.84 -52.13
#